data_AF-A0A7X8C1Z1-F1
#
_entry.id   AF-A0A7X8C1Z1-F1
#
_cell.length_a   1.000
_cell.length_b   1.000
_cell.length_c   1.000
_cell.angle_alpha   90.00
_cell.angle_beta   90.00
_cell.angle_gamma   90.00
#
_symmetry.space_group_name_H-M   'P 1'
#
loop_
_entity.id
_entity.type
_entity.pdbx_description
1 polymer ?
#
loop_
_entity_poly.entity_id
_entity_poly.type
_entity_poly.pdbx_seq_one_letter_code
_entity_poly.pdbx_strand_id
1 'polypeptide(L)'
;MNKVIWKDNLTEIKKSWPRFLSILLIMLLGVAFFVGIRATSPAMVETARQFYEQYHLPDGQILSTLGLNEDDIQLIEEKGLTVDPLKALETTLNPLSERVKVYPNSNKNYFFAVEGALPQKADEIALDIKYRQSDINIGDVVELEQVSAAPKEDEDANLEGLQAPYLTRTKFKVTGFVDTPLYFSKISRGVSNINGYVLVMPEAVAGDIYTEVLYWSTEAGRYRAYSDQYNQVMDEVQSDLEAAFAQRPEIRLQQLKDDLNLTLSDGAKEIDEGYAELASAEKELESAKEELSEGQSLYESGSEELAKGYDEWTSASIKLADGRNEYHDGLAELESGEAAYQSGLEEIKTQEETLNNGEAEYQAGLAEYQSGVKTFNEKISSAQSELSLNKAKLDEAKEQLDASKAQLDEGWAALESGKAELTKGQEQMANELQQKIPNLAENLTNLKTQAQQGQFDEQTNQKILAESTSQAELTVIYLQQQLTQLTKQKTTLESQIKAAPEQIKQVNAGIAEVEAGLAELNEHLTPLAESESSLTEELSTVEATVTEQQAIVDQAQVAYNEAVQARDEKATQLENLEPESTEYATVEAQLQEAEALVTQTHNTLTAEQATLAPLIATRDELSAQLSTISEQKTALTDQVAELESQKATLEEQLAGLNQLISPETAKQVEQLTRAIASLQTQIESLQAGLQEFATAQAEIRTNEATLNEGQKAYEQGWSEYAAGLKAYQEGKAQFDEEKQAGQTELDNAKSELATAREKLDNGWSQLNAGKEQLASSFNELATGREKLATALQEIEDGETELADGLTELEDSQKELADAKKELEEGQKEYEENLAKFKAEKKDALKELKKAEADLADGQKEVDDLKEPTYYLNQRDSFDSYDSLYDNANQIKQISTVFPLFFFAIAVLVTFTTIKRMVSEQRNYMGTMKQMGYPNHVILSKFVMYALLATVIGTVIGIELGYRIFPPVIMNAYNSLFHFDSAV
;
A
#
# COMPACT_ATOMS: atom_id res chain seq x y z
N MET A 1 87.39 -125.98 -11.58
CA MET A 1 88.35 -124.86 -11.42
C MET A 1 89.25 -125.18 -10.23
N ASN A 2 90.55 -125.43 -10.47
CA ASN A 2 91.47 -126.01 -9.46
C ASN A 2 91.53 -125.16 -8.18
N LYS A 3 91.27 -125.76 -7.00
CA LYS A 3 91.51 -125.18 -5.66
C LYS A 3 92.89 -124.50 -5.54
N VAL A 4 93.85 -125.00 -6.31
CA VAL A 4 95.21 -124.48 -6.43
C VAL A 4 95.25 -123.04 -6.96
N ILE A 5 94.46 -122.70 -8.00
CA ILE A 5 94.45 -121.36 -8.60
C ILE A 5 93.84 -120.33 -7.65
N TRP A 6 92.79 -120.71 -6.92
CA TRP A 6 92.15 -119.81 -5.95
C TRP A 6 93.06 -119.51 -4.75
N LYS A 7 93.76 -120.53 -4.25
CA LYS A 7 94.74 -120.37 -3.16
C LYS A 7 95.95 -119.56 -3.62
N ASP A 8 96.37 -119.74 -4.88
CA ASP A 8 97.42 -118.93 -5.49
C ASP A 8 97.01 -117.46 -5.63
N ASN A 9 95.80 -117.17 -6.11
CA ASN A 9 95.28 -115.80 -6.21
C ASN A 9 95.21 -115.08 -4.85
N LEU A 10 94.74 -115.75 -3.80
CA LEU A 10 94.71 -115.19 -2.45
C LEU A 10 96.11 -114.94 -1.89
N THR A 11 97.04 -115.84 -2.17
CA THR A 11 98.45 -115.67 -1.77
C THR A 11 99.09 -114.52 -2.53
N GLU A 12 98.74 -114.36 -3.81
CA GLU A 12 99.18 -113.26 -4.65
C GLU A 12 98.68 -111.92 -4.13
N ILE A 13 97.40 -111.79 -3.76
CA ILE A 13 96.85 -110.60 -3.11
C ILE A 13 97.67 -110.22 -1.87
N LYS A 14 98.13 -111.20 -1.07
CA LYS A 14 98.98 -110.94 0.09
C LYS A 14 100.41 -110.50 -0.31
N LYS A 15 100.98 -111.07 -1.37
CA LYS A 15 102.34 -110.72 -1.83
C LYS A 15 102.39 -109.36 -2.53
N SER A 16 101.38 -109.02 -3.32
CA SER A 16 101.26 -107.75 -4.05
C SER A 16 100.23 -106.81 -3.44
N TRP A 17 100.05 -106.85 -2.11
CA TRP A 17 99.02 -106.11 -1.39
C TRP A 17 98.94 -104.60 -1.71
N PRO A 18 100.06 -103.85 -1.82
CA PRO A 18 99.99 -102.42 -2.17
C PRO A 18 99.30 -102.15 -3.52
N ARG A 19 99.45 -103.07 -4.48
CA ARG A 19 98.81 -102.97 -5.80
C ARG A 19 97.33 -103.30 -5.73
N PHE A 20 96.94 -104.29 -4.92
CA PHE A 20 95.53 -104.64 -4.70
C PHE A 20 94.80 -103.47 -4.04
N LEU A 21 95.37 -102.92 -2.97
CA LEU A 21 94.81 -101.80 -2.24
C LEU A 21 94.72 -100.54 -3.12
N SER A 22 95.70 -100.28 -3.98
CA SER A 22 95.64 -99.15 -4.92
C SER A 22 94.49 -99.26 -5.91
N ILE A 23 94.26 -100.44 -6.51
CA ILE A 23 93.12 -100.68 -7.42
C ILE A 23 91.80 -100.56 -6.65
N LEU A 24 91.73 -101.11 -5.43
CA LEU A 24 90.54 -101.04 -4.59
C LEU A 24 90.20 -99.59 -4.22
N LEU A 25 91.17 -98.83 -3.71
CA LEU A 25 90.96 -97.46 -3.25
C LEU A 25 90.56 -96.53 -4.40
N ILE A 26 91.13 -96.70 -5.60
CA ILE A 26 90.77 -95.85 -6.74
C ILE A 26 89.37 -96.18 -7.28
N MET A 27 88.99 -97.47 -7.27
CA MET A 27 87.62 -97.89 -7.61
C MET A 27 86.61 -97.41 -6.57
N LEU A 28 86.97 -97.50 -5.28
CA LEU A 28 86.15 -96.99 -4.17
C LEU A 28 85.92 -95.50 -4.32
N LEU A 29 86.99 -94.70 -4.48
CA LEU A 29 86.89 -93.25 -4.61
C LEU A 29 86.05 -92.86 -5.84
N GLY A 30 86.29 -93.48 -6.99
CA GLY A 30 85.54 -93.17 -8.21
C GLY A 30 84.05 -93.49 -8.11
N VAL A 31 83.69 -94.63 -7.51
CA VAL A 31 82.29 -95.03 -7.31
C VAL A 31 81.62 -94.18 -6.22
N ALA A 32 82.30 -93.92 -5.10
CA ALA A 32 81.77 -93.07 -4.04
C ALA A 32 81.45 -91.66 -4.53
N PHE A 33 82.36 -91.07 -5.31
CA PHE A 33 82.14 -89.75 -5.88
C PHE A 33 81.00 -89.73 -6.90
N PHE A 34 80.88 -90.74 -7.77
CA PHE A 34 79.77 -90.86 -8.73
C PHE A 34 78.42 -90.96 -8.03
N VAL A 35 78.26 -91.92 -7.12
CA VAL A 35 76.99 -92.16 -6.43
C VAL A 35 76.64 -91.00 -5.52
N GLY A 36 77.64 -90.48 -4.79
CA GLY A 36 77.46 -89.40 -3.84
C GLY A 36 76.92 -88.13 -4.49
N ILE A 37 77.60 -87.59 -5.50
CA ILE A 37 77.16 -86.35 -6.16
C ILE A 37 75.88 -86.56 -6.96
N ARG A 38 75.71 -87.73 -7.59
CA ARG A 38 74.50 -88.01 -8.38
C ARG A 38 73.25 -88.13 -7.50
N ALA A 39 73.39 -88.61 -6.26
CA ALA A 39 72.30 -88.66 -5.29
C ALA A 39 71.95 -87.28 -4.71
N THR A 40 72.90 -86.33 -4.68
CA THR A 40 72.68 -84.99 -4.13
C THR A 40 71.63 -84.18 -4.88
N SER A 41 71.61 -84.23 -6.22
CA SER A 41 70.67 -83.43 -7.02
C SER A 41 69.19 -83.76 -6.74
N PRO A 42 68.76 -85.04 -6.81
CA PRO A 42 67.41 -85.42 -6.38
C PRO A 42 67.12 -85.10 -4.92
N ALA A 43 68.11 -85.22 -4.02
CA ALA A 43 67.94 -84.89 -2.61
C ALA A 43 67.66 -83.39 -2.40
N MET A 44 68.28 -82.50 -3.18
CA MET A 44 68.03 -81.05 -3.13
C MET A 44 66.60 -80.70 -3.54
N VAL A 45 66.15 -81.23 -4.68
CA VAL A 45 64.78 -81.01 -5.18
C VAL A 45 63.75 -81.60 -4.21
N GLU A 46 64.03 -82.77 -3.64
CA GLU A 46 63.16 -83.44 -2.68
C GLU A 46 63.07 -82.68 -1.34
N THR A 47 64.18 -82.10 -0.86
CA THR A 47 64.19 -81.25 0.34
C THR A 47 63.37 -79.99 0.12
N ALA A 48 63.52 -79.36 -1.04
CA ALA A 48 62.70 -78.22 -1.45
C ALA A 48 61.22 -78.58 -1.49
N ARG A 49 60.88 -79.70 -2.14
CA ARG A 49 59.50 -80.21 -2.24
C ARG A 49 58.87 -80.41 -0.87
N GLN A 50 59.58 -81.07 0.04
CA GLN A 50 59.10 -81.29 1.41
C GLN A 50 58.88 -79.95 2.13
N PHE A 51 59.74 -78.96 1.91
CA PHE A 51 59.56 -77.63 2.46
C PHE A 51 58.29 -76.94 1.93
N TYR A 52 58.04 -76.96 0.61
CA TYR A 52 56.82 -76.41 0.01
C TYR A 52 55.54 -77.09 0.52
N GLU A 53 55.57 -78.42 0.66
CA GLU A 53 54.43 -79.19 1.17
C GLU A 53 54.21 -79.00 2.68
N GLN A 54 55.27 -78.98 3.48
CA GLN A 54 55.20 -78.83 4.93
C GLN A 54 54.60 -77.48 5.33
N TYR A 55 54.97 -76.41 4.62
CA TYR A 55 54.52 -75.05 4.92
C TYR A 55 53.35 -74.58 4.05
N HIS A 56 52.78 -75.46 3.20
CA HIS A 56 51.66 -75.15 2.31
C HIS A 56 51.81 -73.82 1.54
N LEU A 57 53.01 -73.58 1.00
CA LEU A 57 53.34 -72.31 0.34
C LEU A 57 52.52 -72.09 -0.95
N PRO A 58 52.22 -70.83 -1.32
CA PRO A 58 51.43 -70.51 -2.51
C PRO A 58 52.09 -70.97 -3.81
N ASP A 59 51.28 -71.27 -4.82
CA ASP A 59 51.74 -71.63 -6.18
C ASP A 59 52.07 -70.37 -7.02
N GLY A 60 51.54 -69.20 -6.63
CA GLY A 60 51.94 -67.91 -7.18
C GLY A 60 51.36 -66.71 -6.42
N GLN A 61 51.60 -65.52 -6.96
CA GLN A 61 51.25 -64.24 -6.38
C GLN A 61 50.84 -63.24 -7.46
N ILE A 62 49.82 -62.43 -7.19
CA ILE A 62 49.38 -61.32 -8.05
C ILE A 62 49.60 -59.99 -7.31
N LEU A 63 50.17 -58.99 -7.98
CA LEU A 63 50.40 -57.63 -7.47
C LEU A 63 49.84 -56.59 -8.45
N SER A 64 49.41 -55.42 -7.96
CA SER A 64 48.92 -54.31 -8.80
C SER A 64 49.49 -52.96 -8.34
N THR A 65 49.87 -52.08 -9.27
CA THR A 65 50.40 -50.75 -8.95
C THR A 65 49.36 -49.78 -8.37
N LEU A 66 48.06 -50.03 -8.59
CA LEU A 66 46.95 -49.27 -7.99
C LEU A 66 46.06 -50.15 -7.09
N GLY A 67 46.62 -51.27 -6.60
CA GLY A 67 45.89 -52.26 -5.80
C GLY A 67 44.90 -53.11 -6.59
N LEU A 68 44.37 -54.12 -5.92
CA LEU A 68 43.37 -55.07 -6.37
C LEU A 68 42.11 -54.85 -5.53
N ASN A 69 40.95 -54.83 -6.18
CA ASN A 69 39.66 -54.70 -5.50
C ASN A 69 38.96 -56.07 -5.39
N GLU A 70 37.79 -56.10 -4.77
CA GLU A 70 37.01 -57.33 -4.59
C GLU A 70 36.61 -57.98 -5.93
N ASP A 71 36.38 -57.20 -6.99
CA ASP A 71 36.11 -57.73 -8.34
C ASP A 71 37.32 -58.52 -8.88
N ASP A 72 38.54 -58.06 -8.59
CA ASP A 72 39.76 -58.76 -8.98
C ASP A 72 39.94 -60.06 -8.18
N ILE A 73 39.55 -60.09 -6.89
CA ILE A 73 39.56 -61.31 -6.07
C ILE A 73 38.60 -62.34 -6.65
N GLN A 74 37.37 -61.94 -6.95
CA GLN A 74 36.36 -62.80 -7.56
C GLN A 74 36.82 -63.34 -8.92
N LEU A 75 37.45 -62.48 -9.74
CA LEU A 75 38.00 -62.89 -11.04
C LEU A 75 39.05 -64.01 -10.93
N ILE A 76 39.87 -63.98 -9.88
CA ILE A 76 40.88 -65.02 -9.63
C ILE A 76 40.22 -66.30 -9.12
N GLU A 77 39.25 -66.20 -8.20
CA GLU A 77 38.51 -67.35 -7.66
C GLU A 77 37.70 -68.09 -8.74
N GLU A 78 37.14 -67.38 -9.71
CA GLU A 78 36.45 -67.95 -10.87
C GLU A 78 37.34 -68.87 -11.73
N LYS A 79 38.67 -68.72 -11.66
CA LYS A 79 39.63 -69.64 -12.29
C LYS A 79 39.87 -70.93 -11.50
N GLY A 80 39.13 -71.15 -10.42
CA GLY A 80 39.25 -72.34 -9.57
C GLY A 80 40.48 -72.31 -8.66
N LEU A 81 41.04 -71.12 -8.44
CA LEU A 81 42.17 -70.89 -7.55
C LEU A 81 41.65 -70.53 -6.15
N THR A 82 42.30 -71.06 -5.12
CA THR A 82 42.10 -70.57 -3.76
C THR A 82 43.01 -69.37 -3.55
N VAL A 83 42.50 -68.30 -2.94
CA VAL A 83 43.24 -67.04 -2.79
C VAL A 83 43.34 -66.62 -1.34
N ASP A 84 44.40 -65.86 -1.03
CA ASP A 84 44.60 -65.18 0.25
C ASP A 84 45.00 -63.72 -0.07
N PRO A 85 44.04 -62.78 -0.06
CA PRO A 85 44.29 -61.38 -0.37
C PRO A 85 44.89 -60.67 0.85
N LEU A 86 46.01 -59.97 0.64
CA LEU A 86 46.76 -59.30 1.69
C LEU A 86 46.86 -57.80 1.45
N LYS A 87 46.66 -57.04 2.53
CA LYS A 87 46.90 -55.60 2.61
C LYS A 87 48.31 -55.35 3.13
N ALA A 88 49.31 -55.80 2.37
CA ALA A 88 50.72 -55.58 2.72
C ALA A 88 51.17 -54.18 2.30
N LEU A 89 52.03 -53.56 3.09
CA LEU A 89 52.57 -52.23 2.77
C LEU A 89 54.09 -52.22 2.94
N GLU A 90 54.77 -51.44 2.11
CA GLU A 90 56.21 -51.26 2.20
C GLU A 90 56.52 -49.92 2.82
N THR A 91 57.29 -49.91 3.91
CA THR A 91 57.61 -48.70 4.68
C THR A 91 59.04 -48.73 5.21
N THR A 92 59.48 -47.64 5.81
CA THR A 92 60.76 -47.54 6.51
C THR A 92 60.59 -47.90 7.98
N LEU A 93 61.42 -48.82 8.47
CA LEU A 93 61.55 -49.15 9.89
C LEU A 93 62.61 -48.26 10.56
N ASN A 94 62.18 -47.41 11.48
CA ASN A 94 63.03 -46.54 12.28
C ASN A 94 63.26 -47.10 13.71
N PRO A 95 64.48 -46.97 14.28
CA PRO A 95 65.59 -46.10 13.85
C PRO A 95 66.56 -46.72 12.83
N LEU A 96 66.30 -47.92 12.31
CA LEU A 96 67.25 -48.57 11.39
C LEU A 96 67.29 -47.93 9.99
N SER A 97 66.29 -47.14 9.61
CA SER A 97 66.11 -46.58 8.27
C SER A 97 66.14 -47.66 7.18
N GLU A 98 65.53 -48.80 7.49
CA GLU A 98 65.52 -49.98 6.64
C GLU A 98 64.15 -50.13 5.96
N ARG A 99 64.12 -50.32 4.64
CA ARG A 99 62.86 -50.61 3.93
C ARG A 99 62.38 -52.00 4.31
N VAL A 100 61.20 -52.07 4.93
CA VAL A 100 60.56 -53.30 5.36
C VAL A 100 59.20 -53.48 4.69
N LYS A 101 58.82 -54.74 4.48
CA LYS A 101 57.46 -55.09 4.12
C LYS A 101 56.66 -55.47 5.36
N VAL A 102 55.54 -54.78 5.57
CA VAL A 102 54.62 -55.00 6.67
C VAL A 102 53.55 -55.98 6.20
N TYR A 103 53.49 -57.12 6.88
CA TYR A 103 52.45 -58.11 6.69
C TYR A 103 51.43 -58.00 7.82
N PRO A 104 50.13 -57.91 7.52
CA PRO A 104 49.09 -58.15 8.50
C PRO A 104 49.07 -59.64 8.85
N ASN A 105 49.00 -59.98 10.13
CA ASN A 105 48.95 -61.35 10.64
C ASN A 105 47.56 -61.98 10.45
N SER A 106 47.08 -62.01 9.20
CA SER A 106 45.76 -62.50 8.80
C SER A 106 45.70 -64.02 8.78
N ASN A 107 46.83 -64.67 8.45
CA ASN A 107 46.94 -66.10 8.29
C ASN A 107 48.18 -66.64 9.03
N LYS A 108 47.96 -67.60 9.94
CA LYS A 108 48.95 -68.08 10.91
C LYS A 108 50.04 -68.98 10.31
N ASN A 109 49.96 -69.31 9.01
CA ASN A 109 50.83 -70.32 8.39
C ASN A 109 52.08 -69.74 7.71
N TYR A 110 52.19 -68.41 7.57
CA TYR A 110 53.33 -67.78 6.89
C TYR A 110 54.40 -67.23 7.83
N PHE A 111 54.11 -67.03 9.10
CA PHE A 111 55.07 -66.42 10.03
C PHE A 111 55.08 -67.20 11.32
N PHE A 112 56.28 -67.54 11.79
CA PHE A 112 56.47 -68.21 13.06
C PHE A 112 57.49 -67.46 13.91
N ALA A 113 57.22 -67.39 15.21
CA ALA A 113 58.11 -66.75 16.16
C ALA A 113 59.33 -67.65 16.42
N VAL A 114 60.52 -67.11 16.15
CA VAL A 114 61.80 -67.78 16.46
C VAL A 114 62.24 -67.39 17.87
N GLU A 115 62.02 -66.14 18.27
CA GLU A 115 62.32 -65.61 19.59
C GLU A 115 61.22 -64.61 20.00
N GLY A 116 60.76 -64.67 21.25
CA GLY A 116 59.61 -63.87 21.69
C GLY A 116 58.27 -64.46 21.24
N ALA A 117 57.30 -63.59 20.93
CA ALA A 117 55.96 -63.98 20.51
C ALA A 117 55.52 -63.24 19.24
N LEU A 118 54.54 -63.80 18.52
CA LEU A 118 53.81 -63.10 17.45
C LEU A 118 52.95 -61.98 18.06
N PRO A 119 52.77 -60.84 17.37
CA PRO A 119 51.92 -59.75 17.86
C PRO A 119 50.50 -60.26 18.12
N GLN A 120 49.91 -59.85 19.24
CA GLN A 120 48.54 -60.19 19.64
C GLN A 120 47.64 -58.94 19.72
N LYS A 121 48.25 -57.75 19.77
CA LYS A 121 47.55 -56.46 19.84
C LYS A 121 47.95 -55.55 18.69
N ALA A 122 47.08 -54.61 18.36
CA ALA A 122 47.30 -53.67 17.26
C ALA A 122 48.56 -52.80 17.43
N ASP A 123 49.05 -52.56 18.66
CA ASP A 123 50.29 -51.82 18.96
C ASP A 123 51.55 -52.69 19.06
N GLU A 124 51.44 -53.97 18.71
CA GLU A 124 52.55 -54.92 18.77
C GLU A 124 53.07 -55.24 17.37
N ILE A 125 54.39 -55.38 17.24
CA ILE A 125 55.07 -55.76 16.01
C ILE A 125 56.05 -56.89 16.30
N ALA A 126 56.24 -57.79 15.35
CA ALA A 126 57.39 -58.70 15.35
C ALA A 126 58.27 -58.40 14.13
N LEU A 127 59.58 -58.40 14.34
CA LEU A 127 60.56 -58.02 13.31
C LEU A 127 61.18 -59.26 12.69
N ASP A 128 61.66 -59.14 11.45
CA ASP A 128 62.46 -60.18 10.79
C ASP A 128 63.59 -60.72 11.70
N ILE A 129 63.86 -62.02 11.64
CA ILE A 129 64.93 -62.66 12.42
C ILE A 129 66.32 -62.06 12.16
N LYS A 130 66.58 -61.47 10.99
CA LYS A 130 67.84 -60.73 10.77
C LYS A 130 67.99 -59.53 11.73
N TYR A 131 66.85 -58.97 12.14
CA TYR A 131 66.58 -58.00 13.22
C TYR A 131 67.36 -58.27 14.51
N ARG A 132 67.53 -59.56 14.83
CA ARG A 132 68.05 -60.02 16.11
C ARG A 132 69.45 -59.54 16.43
N GLN A 133 70.29 -59.33 15.41
CA GLN A 133 71.67 -58.89 15.59
C GLN A 133 71.82 -57.36 15.55
N SER A 134 70.72 -56.63 15.42
CA SER A 134 70.69 -55.16 15.49
C SER A 134 70.63 -54.66 16.93
N ASP A 135 70.61 -53.33 17.09
CA ASP A 135 70.49 -52.67 18.40
C ASP A 135 69.06 -52.71 18.97
N ILE A 136 68.08 -53.28 18.25
CA ILE A 136 66.67 -53.39 18.69
C ILE A 136 66.48 -54.66 19.54
N ASN A 137 65.89 -54.50 20.73
CA ASN A 137 65.55 -55.59 21.64
C ASN A 137 64.04 -55.81 21.76
N ILE A 138 63.65 -57.01 22.21
CA ILE A 138 62.25 -57.30 22.55
C ILE A 138 61.81 -56.39 23.69
N GLY A 139 60.68 -55.69 23.48
CA GLY A 139 60.12 -54.71 24.40
C GLY A 139 60.37 -53.26 23.97
N ASP A 140 61.30 -53.01 23.05
CA ASP A 140 61.57 -51.67 22.52
C ASP A 140 60.41 -51.18 21.64
N VAL A 141 60.32 -49.87 21.46
CA VAL A 141 59.35 -49.24 20.56
C VAL A 141 60.06 -48.82 19.29
N VAL A 142 59.54 -49.28 18.16
CA VAL A 142 60.00 -48.92 16.82
C VAL A 142 58.91 -48.12 16.11
N GLU A 143 59.31 -47.38 15.09
CA GLU A 143 58.41 -46.57 14.30
C GLU A 143 58.44 -47.01 12.84
N LEU A 144 57.26 -47.23 12.26
CA LEU A 144 57.06 -47.44 10.83
C LEU A 144 56.61 -46.11 10.24
N GLU A 145 57.25 -45.66 9.16
CA GLU A 145 56.83 -44.44 8.47
C GLU A 145 55.44 -44.61 7.86
N GLN A 146 54.65 -43.53 7.85
CA GLN A 146 53.35 -43.54 7.21
C GLN A 146 53.55 -43.49 5.69
N VAL A 147 52.97 -44.46 4.97
CA VAL A 147 53.12 -44.59 3.51
C VAL A 147 51.98 -43.91 2.76
N SER A 148 50.81 -43.82 3.38
CA SER A 148 49.54 -43.33 2.83
C SER A 148 48.77 -42.57 3.91
N ALA A 149 48.17 -41.43 3.54
CA ALA A 149 47.44 -40.59 4.48
C ALA A 149 46.24 -41.37 5.05
N ALA A 150 46.12 -41.42 6.37
CA ALA A 150 44.88 -41.82 7.00
C ALA A 150 43.80 -40.78 6.63
N PRO A 151 42.54 -41.19 6.42
CA PRO A 151 41.46 -40.24 6.17
C PRO A 151 41.35 -39.28 7.35
N LYS A 152 41.12 -37.99 7.07
CA LYS A 152 40.85 -37.02 8.13
C LYS A 152 39.47 -37.32 8.72
N GLU A 153 39.28 -37.12 10.03
CA GLU A 153 38.04 -37.49 10.76
C GLU A 153 36.75 -36.85 10.17
N ASP A 154 36.88 -35.82 9.33
CA ASP A 154 35.78 -35.07 8.71
C ASP A 154 35.69 -35.25 7.17
N GLU A 155 36.50 -36.12 6.55
CA GLU A 155 36.43 -36.38 5.10
C GLU A 155 35.39 -37.47 4.80
N ASP A 156 34.50 -37.14 3.88
CA ASP A 156 33.22 -37.77 3.60
C ASP A 156 33.26 -39.27 3.31
N ALA A 157 32.12 -39.93 3.58
CA ALA A 157 31.86 -41.35 3.34
C ALA A 157 31.88 -41.79 1.86
N ASN A 158 32.26 -40.90 0.94
CA ASN A 158 32.14 -41.10 -0.51
C ASN A 158 33.42 -41.67 -1.18
N LEU A 159 34.50 -41.90 -0.42
CA LEU A 159 35.73 -42.54 -0.92
C LEU A 159 35.80 -44.05 -0.61
N GLU A 160 34.66 -44.71 -0.41
CA GLU A 160 34.58 -46.16 -0.21
C GLU A 160 35.17 -46.92 -1.43
N GLY A 161 36.09 -47.85 -1.18
CA GLY A 161 36.62 -48.77 -2.21
C GLY A 161 37.90 -48.29 -2.93
N LEU A 162 38.44 -47.14 -2.55
CA LEU A 162 39.60 -46.52 -3.20
C LEU A 162 40.81 -46.30 -2.28
N GLN A 163 40.65 -46.59 -0.98
CA GLN A 163 41.67 -46.27 0.00
C GLN A 163 42.83 -47.29 0.00
N ALA A 164 44.03 -46.81 -0.31
CA ALA A 164 45.27 -47.59 -0.20
C ALA A 164 45.54 -48.06 1.25
N PRO A 165 46.16 -49.23 1.46
CA PRO A 165 46.47 -49.68 2.80
C PRO A 165 47.33 -48.68 3.55
N TYR A 166 46.93 -48.31 4.74
CA TYR A 166 47.62 -47.38 5.62
C TYR A 166 47.73 -47.94 7.03
N LEU A 167 48.74 -47.46 7.76
CA LEU A 167 48.91 -47.85 9.16
C LEU A 167 47.96 -47.05 10.03
N THR A 168 47.19 -47.71 10.89
CA THR A 168 46.33 -47.04 11.89
C THR A 168 47.13 -46.43 13.03
N ARG A 169 48.43 -46.75 13.10
CA ARG A 169 49.42 -46.21 14.04
C ARG A 169 50.82 -46.41 13.49
N THR A 170 51.76 -45.51 13.82
CA THR A 170 53.15 -45.62 13.36
C THR A 170 54.08 -46.25 14.39
N LYS A 171 53.72 -46.23 15.68
CA LYS A 171 54.58 -46.71 16.77
C LYS A 171 54.13 -48.08 17.28
N PHE A 172 55.07 -49.01 17.34
CA PHE A 172 54.81 -50.39 17.71
C PHE A 172 55.83 -50.90 18.71
N LYS A 173 55.36 -51.70 19.66
CA LYS A 173 56.20 -52.41 20.62
C LYS A 173 56.67 -53.74 20.03
N VAL A 174 57.98 -53.95 20.01
CA VAL A 174 58.60 -55.19 19.53
C VAL A 174 58.29 -56.34 20.48
N THR A 175 57.60 -57.37 19.99
CA THR A 175 57.17 -58.55 20.76
C THR A 175 58.04 -59.79 20.50
N GLY A 176 58.76 -59.80 19.40
CA GLY A 176 59.60 -60.92 19.02
C GLY A 176 60.25 -60.75 17.66
N PHE A 177 61.03 -61.76 17.31
CA PHE A 177 61.64 -61.94 16.01
C PHE A 177 60.99 -63.14 15.29
N VAL A 178 60.59 -62.92 14.05
CA VAL A 178 59.86 -63.88 13.22
C VAL A 178 60.68 -64.31 12.01
N ASP A 179 60.45 -65.55 11.58
CA ASP A 179 60.91 -66.06 10.29
C ASP A 179 59.71 -66.48 9.43
N THR A 180 59.89 -66.54 8.12
CA THR A 180 58.84 -66.87 7.16
C THR A 180 59.31 -67.86 6.10
N PRO A 181 58.53 -68.92 5.82
CA PRO A 181 58.86 -69.84 4.74
C PRO A 181 58.55 -69.24 3.36
N LEU A 182 57.86 -68.07 3.29
CA LEU A 182 57.65 -67.32 2.03
C LEU A 182 59.00 -66.86 1.42
N TYR A 183 60.02 -66.64 2.24
CA TYR A 183 61.38 -66.26 1.82
C TYR A 183 62.41 -67.27 2.28
N PHE A 184 62.39 -68.47 1.70
CA PHE A 184 63.32 -69.54 2.08
C PHE A 184 64.78 -69.31 1.60
N SER A 185 65.06 -68.32 0.75
CA SER A 185 66.43 -67.91 0.42
C SER A 185 66.95 -66.87 1.42
N LYS A 186 68.18 -67.05 1.89
CA LYS A 186 68.87 -66.11 2.79
C LYS A 186 69.39 -64.87 2.08
N ILE A 187 69.40 -64.88 0.74
CA ILE A 187 69.99 -63.83 -0.11
C ILE A 187 68.91 -63.04 -0.84
N SER A 188 67.90 -63.72 -1.39
CA SER A 188 66.85 -63.13 -2.21
C SER A 188 65.50 -63.18 -1.50
N ARG A 189 64.81 -62.04 -1.42
CA ARG A 189 63.57 -61.86 -0.64
C ARG A 189 62.40 -61.42 -1.52
N GLY A 190 62.22 -62.15 -2.62
CA GLY A 190 61.13 -61.94 -3.59
C GLY A 190 61.48 -60.92 -4.68
N VAL A 191 60.43 -60.37 -5.31
CA VAL A 191 60.55 -59.46 -6.47
C VAL A 191 60.82 -57.99 -6.09
N SER A 192 60.61 -57.62 -4.83
CA SER A 192 60.80 -56.27 -4.30
C SER A 192 62.15 -56.13 -3.58
N ASN A 193 62.85 -55.00 -3.77
CA ASN A 193 64.10 -54.69 -3.06
C ASN A 193 63.84 -54.25 -1.60
N ILE A 194 63.29 -55.17 -0.81
CA ILE A 194 63.04 -54.99 0.62
C ILE A 194 64.22 -55.53 1.41
N ASN A 195 64.58 -54.84 2.48
CA ASN A 195 65.65 -55.33 3.32
C ASN A 195 65.11 -56.39 4.28
N GLY A 196 63.91 -56.21 4.84
CA GLY A 196 63.29 -57.15 5.78
C GLY A 196 61.78 -57.13 5.76
N TYR A 197 61.17 -57.96 6.60
CA TYR A 197 59.73 -57.96 6.81
C TYR A 197 59.39 -57.75 8.29
N VAL A 198 58.20 -57.26 8.53
CA VAL A 198 57.65 -57.10 9.87
C VAL A 198 56.21 -57.59 9.88
N LEU A 199 55.78 -58.11 11.01
CA LEU A 199 54.45 -58.65 11.20
C LEU A 199 53.72 -57.76 12.21
N VAL A 200 52.53 -57.30 11.82
CA VAL A 200 51.62 -56.53 12.68
C VAL A 200 50.27 -57.24 12.75
N MET A 201 49.42 -56.87 13.70
CA MET A 201 48.05 -57.37 13.71
C MET A 201 47.24 -56.78 12.54
N PRO A 202 46.26 -57.51 11.98
CA PRO A 202 45.43 -57.00 10.88
C PRO A 202 44.80 -55.63 11.15
N GLU A 203 44.39 -55.35 12.39
CA GLU A 203 43.79 -54.08 12.80
C GLU A 203 44.78 -52.89 12.80
N ALA A 204 46.08 -53.16 12.69
CA ALA A 204 47.09 -52.13 12.50
C ALA A 204 47.15 -51.60 11.06
N VAL A 205 46.50 -52.29 10.12
CA VAL A 205 46.45 -51.92 8.69
C VAL A 205 45.00 -51.76 8.26
N ALA A 206 44.62 -50.54 7.87
CA ALA A 206 43.30 -50.22 7.34
C ALA A 206 43.40 -49.82 5.85
N GLY A 207 42.27 -49.61 5.18
CA GLY A 207 42.16 -49.35 3.75
C GLY A 207 41.39 -50.46 3.03
N ASP A 208 40.88 -50.18 1.83
CA ASP A 208 39.92 -51.04 1.12
C ASP A 208 40.57 -51.92 0.04
N ILE A 209 41.65 -51.44 -0.57
CA ILE A 209 42.31 -52.16 -1.66
C ILE A 209 43.33 -53.18 -1.14
N TYR A 210 43.43 -54.33 -1.80
CA TYR A 210 44.47 -55.32 -1.55
C TYR A 210 45.71 -55.00 -2.39
N THR A 211 46.91 -55.15 -1.84
CA THR A 211 48.15 -54.85 -2.59
C THR A 211 48.75 -56.10 -3.22
N GLU A 212 48.42 -57.26 -2.66
CA GLU A 212 48.87 -58.55 -3.17
C GLU A 212 47.84 -59.64 -2.91
N VAL A 213 47.81 -60.64 -3.78
CA VAL A 213 46.98 -61.84 -3.63
C VAL A 213 47.86 -63.07 -3.81
N LEU A 214 47.94 -63.91 -2.78
CA LEU A 214 48.59 -65.22 -2.88
C LEU A 214 47.57 -66.25 -3.37
N TYR A 215 47.97 -67.19 -4.23
CA TYR A 215 47.04 -68.19 -4.76
C TYR A 215 47.59 -69.63 -4.78
N TRP A 216 46.68 -70.59 -4.72
CA TRP A 216 46.93 -72.04 -4.83
C TRP A 216 46.06 -72.66 -5.92
N SER A 217 46.65 -73.51 -6.75
CA SER A 217 45.94 -74.31 -7.74
C SER A 217 45.63 -75.69 -7.17
N THR A 218 44.34 -75.99 -7.05
CA THR A 218 43.87 -77.31 -6.61
C THR A 218 44.33 -78.44 -7.54
N GLU A 219 44.51 -78.14 -8.84
CA GLU A 219 45.02 -79.12 -9.82
C GLU A 219 46.54 -79.28 -9.71
N ALA A 220 47.29 -78.18 -9.56
CA ALA A 220 48.75 -78.25 -9.43
C ALA A 220 49.18 -79.01 -8.16
N GLY A 221 48.43 -78.84 -7.06
CA GLY A 221 48.65 -79.56 -5.80
C GLY A 221 48.55 -81.09 -5.89
N ARG A 222 48.08 -81.66 -7.01
CA ARG A 222 48.07 -83.12 -7.27
C ARG A 222 49.43 -83.65 -7.73
N TYR A 223 50.30 -82.76 -8.21
CA TYR A 223 51.61 -83.08 -8.76
C TYR A 223 52.72 -82.59 -7.81
N ARG A 224 53.90 -83.19 -7.92
CA ARG A 224 55.04 -82.79 -7.08
C ARG A 224 55.64 -81.49 -7.60
N ALA A 225 55.93 -80.55 -6.71
CA ALA A 225 56.70 -79.36 -7.07
C ALA A 225 58.01 -79.75 -7.80
N TYR A 226 58.43 -78.95 -8.78
CA TYR A 226 59.53 -79.22 -9.72
C TYR A 226 59.33 -80.43 -10.67
N SER A 227 58.15 -81.06 -10.72
CA SER A 227 57.86 -82.08 -11.74
C SER A 227 57.36 -81.46 -13.04
N ASP A 228 57.62 -82.13 -14.17
CA ASP A 228 57.15 -81.68 -15.48
C ASP A 228 55.62 -81.50 -15.52
N GLN A 229 54.87 -82.36 -14.82
CA GLN A 229 53.41 -82.24 -14.73
C GLN A 229 52.94 -81.04 -13.93
N TYR A 230 53.61 -80.72 -12.82
CA TYR A 230 53.30 -79.53 -12.03
C TYR A 230 53.53 -78.26 -12.86
N ASN A 231 54.69 -78.17 -13.53
CA ASN A 231 55.02 -77.01 -14.36
C ASN A 231 54.00 -76.82 -15.50
N GLN A 232 53.57 -77.91 -16.16
CA GLN A 232 52.57 -77.81 -17.22
C GLN A 232 51.22 -77.25 -16.73
N VAL A 233 50.73 -77.69 -15.56
CA VAL A 233 49.48 -77.17 -14.99
C VAL A 233 49.63 -75.69 -14.61
N MET A 234 50.79 -75.31 -14.08
CA MET A 234 51.06 -73.92 -13.74
C MET A 234 51.18 -73.03 -14.98
N ASP A 235 51.74 -73.51 -16.09
CA ASP A 235 51.75 -72.79 -17.38
C ASP A 235 50.32 -72.52 -17.89
N GLU A 236 49.40 -73.49 -17.73
CA GLU A 236 47.98 -73.33 -18.07
C GLU A 236 47.29 -72.28 -17.16
N VAL A 237 47.53 -72.36 -15.84
CA VAL A 237 47.05 -71.36 -14.88
C VAL A 237 47.58 -69.96 -15.21
N GLN A 238 48.84 -69.84 -15.63
CA GLN A 238 49.43 -68.57 -16.04
C GLN A 238 48.67 -67.96 -17.21
N SER A 239 48.46 -68.75 -18.26
CA SER A 239 47.79 -68.29 -19.48
C SER A 239 46.34 -67.87 -19.21
N ASP A 240 45.64 -68.58 -18.32
CA ASP A 240 44.26 -68.24 -17.95
C ASP A 240 44.17 -66.95 -17.13
N LEU A 241 45.13 -66.71 -16.23
CA LEU A 241 45.25 -65.46 -15.47
C LEU A 241 45.65 -64.29 -16.38
N GLU A 242 46.61 -64.48 -17.28
CA GLU A 242 47.02 -63.46 -18.26
C GLU A 242 45.86 -63.05 -19.16
N ALA A 243 45.05 -64.01 -19.63
CA ALA A 243 43.87 -63.73 -20.42
C ALA A 243 42.78 -63.00 -19.61
N ALA A 244 42.57 -63.37 -18.35
CA ALA A 244 41.59 -62.72 -17.46
C ALA A 244 41.97 -61.28 -17.13
N PHE A 245 43.26 -61.01 -16.90
CA PHE A 245 43.75 -59.69 -16.52
C PHE A 245 44.10 -58.78 -17.71
N ALA A 246 44.03 -59.26 -18.95
CA ALA A 246 44.44 -58.49 -20.15
C ALA A 246 43.72 -57.14 -20.30
N GLN A 247 42.43 -57.05 -19.96
CA GLN A 247 41.64 -55.80 -20.02
C GLN A 247 41.45 -55.12 -18.67
N ARG A 248 41.91 -55.73 -17.57
CA ARG A 248 41.73 -55.17 -16.22
C ARG A 248 42.43 -53.83 -16.01
N PRO A 249 43.60 -53.52 -16.60
CA PRO A 249 44.18 -52.17 -16.54
C PRO A 249 43.24 -51.05 -16.97
N GLU A 250 42.65 -51.18 -18.16
CA GLU A 250 41.74 -50.17 -18.72
C GLU A 250 40.45 -50.05 -17.88
N ILE A 251 39.85 -51.19 -17.51
CA ILE A 251 38.63 -51.22 -16.69
C ILE A 251 38.87 -50.55 -15.34
N ARG A 252 40.00 -50.87 -14.68
CA ARG A 252 40.32 -50.32 -13.36
C ARG A 252 40.61 -48.81 -13.42
N LEU A 253 41.27 -48.33 -14.47
CA LEU A 253 41.50 -46.91 -14.68
C LEU A 253 40.18 -46.15 -14.90
N GLN A 254 39.26 -46.71 -15.69
CA GLN A 254 37.97 -46.06 -15.93
C GLN A 254 37.11 -46.01 -14.67
N GLN A 255 37.01 -47.11 -13.91
CA GLN A 255 36.32 -47.12 -12.62
C GLN A 255 36.86 -46.04 -11.67
N LEU A 256 38.20 -45.94 -11.57
CA LEU A 256 38.84 -44.92 -10.74
C LEU A 256 38.51 -43.49 -11.20
N LYS A 257 38.47 -43.24 -12.52
CA LYS A 257 38.10 -41.93 -13.07
C LYS A 257 36.62 -41.61 -12.85
N ASP A 258 35.72 -42.59 -13.00
CA ASP A 258 34.30 -42.40 -12.81
C ASP A 258 33.97 -42.07 -11.34
N ASP A 259 34.57 -42.81 -10.40
CA ASP A 259 34.40 -42.57 -8.97
C ASP A 259 34.96 -41.19 -8.53
N LEU A 260 36.15 -40.80 -9.02
CA LEU A 260 36.73 -39.49 -8.69
C LEU A 260 35.96 -38.32 -9.33
N ASN A 261 35.42 -38.50 -10.54
CA ASN A 261 34.59 -37.47 -11.18
C ASN A 261 33.24 -37.27 -10.48
N LEU A 262 32.67 -38.31 -9.84
CA LEU A 262 31.49 -38.17 -8.99
C LEU A 262 31.79 -37.27 -7.79
N THR A 263 32.90 -37.50 -7.10
CA THR A 263 33.35 -36.66 -5.97
C THR A 263 33.62 -35.21 -6.39
N LEU A 264 34.24 -34.99 -7.56
CA LEU A 264 34.44 -33.65 -8.10
C LEU A 264 33.10 -32.98 -8.48
N SER A 265 32.12 -33.73 -8.98
CA SER A 265 30.79 -33.20 -9.26
C SER A 265 30.05 -32.77 -7.99
N ASP A 266 30.19 -33.51 -6.89
CA ASP A 266 29.61 -33.14 -5.61
C ASP A 266 30.28 -31.88 -5.04
N GLY A 267 31.63 -31.80 -5.11
CA GLY A 267 32.36 -30.59 -4.72
C GLY A 267 32.00 -29.35 -5.54
N ALA A 268 31.74 -29.51 -6.86
CA ALA A 268 31.24 -28.42 -7.70
C ALA A 268 29.84 -27.97 -7.29
N LYS A 269 28.97 -28.90 -6.88
CA LYS A 269 27.62 -28.59 -6.41
C LYS A 269 27.62 -27.82 -5.09
N GLU A 270 28.51 -28.17 -4.16
CA GLU A 270 28.69 -27.42 -2.90
C GLU A 270 29.15 -25.97 -3.15
N ILE A 271 30.01 -25.75 -4.14
CA ILE A 271 30.43 -24.39 -4.55
C ILE A 271 29.21 -23.60 -5.09
N ASP A 272 28.40 -24.22 -5.95
CA ASP A 272 27.18 -23.59 -6.49
C ASP A 272 26.16 -23.27 -5.37
N GLU A 273 25.96 -24.19 -4.43
CA GLU A 273 25.10 -23.99 -3.25
C GLU A 273 25.63 -22.85 -2.36
N GLY A 274 26.95 -22.75 -2.14
CA GLY A 274 27.55 -21.67 -1.38
C GLY A 274 27.42 -20.29 -2.05
N TYR A 275 27.48 -20.21 -3.38
CA TYR A 275 27.15 -18.96 -4.10
C TYR A 275 25.65 -18.63 -4.03
N ALA A 276 24.77 -19.63 -4.03
CA ALA A 276 23.33 -19.43 -3.87
C ALA A 276 22.95 -18.93 -2.46
N GLU A 277 23.62 -19.42 -1.41
CA GLU A 277 23.45 -18.91 -0.04
C GLU A 277 23.87 -17.45 0.09
N LEU A 278 24.99 -17.05 -0.55
CA LEU A 278 25.40 -15.64 -0.60
C LEU A 278 24.37 -14.75 -1.31
N ALA A 279 23.77 -15.23 -2.39
CA ALA A 279 22.70 -14.51 -3.10
C ALA A 279 21.42 -14.40 -2.24
N SER A 280 21.11 -15.43 -1.46
CA SER A 280 19.97 -15.38 -0.52
C SER A 280 20.20 -14.37 0.61
N ALA A 281 21.41 -14.34 1.19
CA ALA A 281 21.78 -13.37 2.23
C ALA A 281 21.78 -11.92 1.70
N GLU A 282 22.14 -11.70 0.43
CA GLU A 282 22.06 -10.40 -0.22
C GLU A 282 20.60 -9.95 -0.42
N LYS A 283 19.69 -10.90 -0.67
CA LYS A 283 18.26 -10.65 -0.77
C LYS A 283 17.61 -10.32 0.58
N GLU A 284 18.00 -11.00 1.66
CA GLU A 284 17.55 -10.67 3.02
C GLU A 284 17.96 -9.25 3.44
N LEU A 285 19.16 -8.80 3.04
CA LEU A 285 19.62 -7.43 3.27
C LEU A 285 18.80 -6.40 2.48
N GLU A 286 18.37 -6.72 1.26
CA GLU A 286 17.50 -5.84 0.47
C GLU A 286 16.09 -5.77 1.07
N SER A 287 15.54 -6.88 1.56
CA SER A 287 14.25 -6.86 2.29
C SER A 287 14.31 -6.03 3.58
N ALA A 288 15.39 -6.14 4.36
CA ALA A 288 15.58 -5.28 5.55
C ALA A 288 15.71 -3.78 5.19
N LYS A 289 16.17 -3.46 3.98
CA LYS A 289 16.26 -2.09 3.47
C LYS A 289 14.92 -1.57 2.98
N GLU A 290 14.08 -2.43 2.40
CA GLU A 290 12.69 -2.12 2.06
C GLU A 290 11.87 -1.82 3.33
N GLU A 291 11.99 -2.65 4.38
CA GLU A 291 11.33 -2.41 5.68
C GLU A 291 11.77 -1.09 6.33
N LEU A 292 13.06 -0.74 6.23
CA LEU A 292 13.57 0.56 6.70
C LEU A 292 12.95 1.74 5.94
N SER A 293 12.76 1.60 4.63
CA SER A 293 12.11 2.61 3.79
C SER A 293 10.63 2.76 4.10
N GLU A 294 9.93 1.66 4.40
CA GLU A 294 8.52 1.69 4.84
C GLU A 294 8.37 2.39 6.20
N GLY A 295 9.24 2.09 7.17
CA GLY A 295 9.28 2.78 8.45
C GLY A 295 9.55 4.28 8.32
N GLN A 296 10.37 4.68 7.35
CA GLN A 296 10.67 6.09 7.09
C GLN A 296 9.47 6.82 6.48
N SER A 297 8.75 6.16 5.57
CA SER A 297 7.50 6.70 5.00
C SER A 297 6.39 6.82 6.04
N LEU A 298 6.29 5.86 6.98
CA LEU A 298 5.33 5.91 8.10
C LEU A 298 5.62 7.11 9.01
N TYR A 299 6.88 7.35 9.34
CA TYR A 299 7.30 8.51 10.15
C TYR A 299 6.99 9.85 9.45
N GLU A 300 7.24 9.96 8.15
CA GLU A 300 6.88 11.16 7.38
C GLU A 300 5.37 11.39 7.35
N SER A 301 4.57 10.34 7.08
CA SER A 301 3.11 10.45 7.08
C SER A 301 2.54 10.85 8.44
N GLY A 302 3.01 10.25 9.54
CA GLY A 302 2.59 10.62 10.89
C GLY A 302 3.00 12.04 11.27
N SER A 303 4.09 12.56 10.70
CA SER A 303 4.52 13.95 10.94
C SER A 303 3.64 14.95 10.20
N GLU A 304 3.14 14.61 9.01
CA GLU A 304 2.16 15.42 8.28
C GLU A 304 0.78 15.40 8.97
N GLU A 305 0.36 14.25 9.47
CA GLU A 305 -0.91 14.07 10.18
C GLU A 305 -0.93 14.85 11.50
N LEU A 306 0.18 14.85 12.24
CA LEU A 306 0.36 15.71 13.42
C LEU A 306 0.29 17.21 13.08
N ALA A 307 0.83 17.62 11.93
CA ALA A 307 0.76 19.02 11.50
C ALA A 307 -0.69 19.44 11.17
N LYS A 308 -1.46 18.58 10.49
CA LYS A 308 -2.89 18.81 10.23
C LYS A 308 -3.69 18.93 11.53
N GLY A 309 -3.50 17.99 12.47
CA GLY A 309 -4.17 18.07 13.77
C GLY A 309 -3.86 19.36 14.53
N TYR A 310 -2.65 19.91 14.38
CA TYR A 310 -2.28 21.19 14.98
C TYR A 310 -2.98 22.39 14.32
N ASP A 311 -3.12 22.37 12.99
CA ASP A 311 -3.83 23.41 12.23
C ASP A 311 -5.34 23.40 12.53
N GLU A 312 -5.94 22.22 12.67
CA GLU A 312 -7.35 22.03 13.04
C GLU A 312 -7.61 22.51 14.47
N TRP A 313 -6.75 22.13 15.43
CA TRP A 313 -6.82 22.63 16.81
C TRP A 313 -6.70 24.16 16.89
N THR A 314 -5.82 24.75 16.07
CA THR A 314 -5.64 26.21 15.98
C THR A 314 -6.88 26.87 15.39
N SER A 315 -7.48 26.29 14.36
CA SER A 315 -8.72 26.80 13.74
C SER A 315 -9.91 26.75 14.70
N ALA A 316 -10.08 25.66 15.44
CA ALA A 316 -11.10 25.54 16.48
C ALA A 316 -10.88 26.59 17.60
N SER A 317 -9.62 26.84 17.98
CA SER A 317 -9.27 27.89 18.96
C SER A 317 -9.67 29.30 18.50
N ILE A 318 -9.52 29.59 17.20
CA ILE A 318 -9.91 30.88 16.61
C ILE A 318 -11.43 31.03 16.61
N LYS A 319 -12.17 30.01 16.14
CA LYS A 319 -13.65 29.95 16.20
C LYS A 319 -14.19 30.24 17.60
N LEU A 320 -13.61 29.59 18.61
CA LEU A 320 -14.00 29.78 20.01
C LEU A 320 -13.69 31.20 20.53
N ALA A 321 -12.65 31.85 20.00
CA ALA A 321 -12.33 33.24 20.33
C ALA A 321 -13.31 34.21 19.66
N ASP A 322 -13.66 33.96 18.40
CA ASP A 322 -14.62 34.75 17.63
C ASP A 322 -16.02 34.67 18.24
N GLY A 323 -16.53 33.47 18.53
CA GLY A 323 -17.81 33.30 19.24
C GLY A 323 -17.83 33.98 20.62
N ARG A 324 -16.70 34.04 21.32
CA ARG A 324 -16.57 34.81 22.57
C ARG A 324 -16.61 36.32 22.35
N ASN A 325 -16.06 36.83 21.26
CA ASN A 325 -16.16 38.25 20.92
C ASN A 325 -17.58 38.62 20.52
N GLU A 326 -18.25 37.80 19.70
CA GLU A 326 -19.65 38.01 19.33
C GLU A 326 -20.59 37.95 20.53
N TYR A 327 -20.34 37.05 21.49
CA TYR A 327 -21.08 37.01 22.75
C TYR A 327 -20.94 38.34 23.50
N HIS A 328 -19.73 38.92 23.53
CA HIS A 328 -19.47 40.18 24.20
C HIS A 328 -20.13 41.38 23.50
N ASP A 329 -20.15 41.37 22.17
CA ASP A 329 -20.80 42.39 21.35
C ASP A 329 -22.34 42.31 21.46
N GLY A 330 -22.91 41.11 21.40
CA GLY A 330 -24.34 40.88 21.63
C GLY A 330 -24.79 41.33 23.02
N LEU A 331 -23.94 41.14 24.05
CA LEU A 331 -24.20 41.63 25.41
C LEU A 331 -24.21 43.15 25.48
N ALA A 332 -23.28 43.81 24.79
CA ALA A 332 -23.23 45.28 24.73
C ALA A 332 -24.45 45.87 23.99
N GLU A 333 -24.87 45.25 22.88
CA GLU A 333 -26.09 45.65 22.16
C GLU A 333 -27.36 45.44 23.01
N LEU A 334 -27.44 44.34 23.75
CA LEU A 334 -28.55 44.08 24.68
C LEU A 334 -28.62 45.14 25.79
N GLU A 335 -27.47 45.51 26.38
CA GLU A 335 -27.39 46.51 27.45
C GLU A 335 -27.74 47.91 26.94
N SER A 336 -27.31 48.26 25.72
CA SER A 336 -27.69 49.49 25.02
C SER A 336 -29.19 49.54 24.69
N GLY A 337 -29.75 48.44 24.15
CA GLY A 337 -31.17 48.34 23.82
C GLY A 337 -32.07 48.42 25.05
N GLU A 338 -31.68 47.81 26.17
CA GLU A 338 -32.40 47.93 27.45
C GLU A 338 -32.38 49.37 27.96
N ALA A 339 -31.23 50.06 27.89
CA ALA A 339 -31.14 51.46 28.29
C ALA A 339 -32.01 52.38 27.41
N ALA A 340 -32.04 52.15 26.09
CA ALA A 340 -32.90 52.87 25.15
C ALA A 340 -34.40 52.62 25.41
N TYR A 341 -34.77 51.36 25.70
CA TYR A 341 -36.14 50.98 26.05
C TYR A 341 -36.62 51.67 27.33
N GLN A 342 -35.80 51.71 28.39
CA GLN A 342 -36.13 52.42 29.63
C GLN A 342 -36.27 53.94 29.40
N SER A 343 -35.38 54.53 28.59
CA SER A 343 -35.47 55.95 28.23
C SER A 343 -36.74 56.26 27.45
N GLY A 344 -37.13 55.41 26.49
CA GLY A 344 -38.36 55.57 25.70
C GLY A 344 -39.63 55.46 26.56
N LEU A 345 -39.65 54.60 27.58
CA LEU A 345 -40.76 54.51 28.54
C LEU A 345 -40.92 55.80 29.36
N GLU A 346 -39.82 56.37 29.85
CA GLU A 346 -39.86 57.62 30.63
C GLU A 346 -40.26 58.83 29.75
N GLU A 347 -39.88 58.82 28.48
CA GLU A 347 -40.23 59.85 27.51
C GLU A 347 -41.72 59.79 27.13
N ILE A 348 -42.29 58.61 26.88
CA ILE A 348 -43.74 58.43 26.65
C ILE A 348 -44.55 58.93 27.84
N LYS A 349 -44.12 58.61 29.07
CA LYS A 349 -44.80 59.07 30.30
C LYS A 349 -44.80 60.59 30.42
N THR A 350 -43.69 61.24 30.08
CA THR A 350 -43.55 62.70 30.06
C THR A 350 -44.44 63.34 28.98
N GLN A 351 -44.52 62.71 27.80
CA GLN A 351 -45.37 63.16 26.70
C GLN A 351 -46.87 62.97 26.99
N GLU A 352 -47.26 61.91 27.69
CA GLU A 352 -48.64 61.71 28.19
C GLU A 352 -49.05 62.81 29.19
N GLU A 353 -48.16 63.22 30.11
CA GLU A 353 -48.42 64.36 31.00
C GLU A 353 -48.58 65.67 30.21
N THR A 354 -47.78 65.87 29.16
CA THR A 354 -47.85 67.05 28.30
C THR A 354 -49.16 67.09 27.49
N LEU A 355 -49.61 65.94 26.96
CA LEU A 355 -50.88 65.79 26.26
C LEU A 355 -52.07 66.05 27.21
N ASN A 356 -52.04 65.50 28.42
CA ASN A 356 -53.08 65.71 29.42
C ASN A 356 -53.19 67.19 29.85
N ASN A 357 -52.05 67.88 29.98
CA ASN A 357 -52.03 69.32 30.25
C ASN A 357 -52.57 70.14 29.06
N GLY A 358 -52.21 69.78 27.83
CA GLY A 358 -52.75 70.40 26.62
C GLY A 358 -54.26 70.22 26.47
N GLU A 359 -54.79 69.05 26.80
CA GLU A 359 -56.24 68.78 26.82
C GLU A 359 -56.95 69.63 27.88
N ALA A 360 -56.37 69.75 29.08
CA ALA A 360 -56.92 70.60 30.13
C ALA A 360 -56.95 72.08 29.73
N GLU A 361 -55.90 72.59 29.10
CA GLU A 361 -55.84 73.96 28.57
C GLU A 361 -56.85 74.19 27.43
N TYR A 362 -57.04 73.21 26.54
CA TYR A 362 -58.03 73.28 25.46
C TYR A 362 -59.46 73.31 25.99
N GLN A 363 -59.78 72.48 26.98
CA GLN A 363 -61.11 72.48 27.62
C GLN A 363 -61.37 73.77 28.40
N ALA A 364 -60.36 74.31 29.08
CA ALA A 364 -60.46 75.60 29.77
C ALA A 364 -60.69 76.76 28.78
N GLY A 365 -59.90 76.83 27.69
CA GLY A 365 -60.07 77.82 26.64
C GLY A 365 -61.41 77.70 25.90
N LEU A 366 -61.94 76.48 25.73
CA LEU A 366 -63.25 76.25 25.13
C LEU A 366 -64.37 76.76 26.05
N ALA A 367 -64.24 76.54 27.36
CA ALA A 367 -65.18 77.06 28.36
C ALA A 367 -65.15 78.59 28.45
N GLU A 368 -63.96 79.21 28.39
CA GLU A 368 -63.81 80.67 28.32
C GLU A 368 -64.40 81.25 27.04
N TYR A 369 -64.15 80.63 25.88
CA TYR A 369 -64.77 81.04 24.62
C TYR A 369 -66.30 80.94 24.68
N GLN A 370 -66.86 79.84 25.19
CA GLN A 370 -68.32 79.68 25.35
C GLN A 370 -68.92 80.70 26.35
N SER A 371 -68.22 80.96 27.46
CA SER A 371 -68.62 81.97 28.45
C SER A 371 -68.54 83.39 27.87
N GLY A 372 -67.51 83.68 27.07
CA GLY A 372 -67.33 84.93 26.33
C GLY A 372 -68.43 85.14 25.30
N VAL A 373 -68.78 84.12 24.50
CA VAL A 373 -69.92 84.15 23.56
C VAL A 373 -71.23 84.42 24.31
N LYS A 374 -71.44 83.77 25.46
CA LYS A 374 -72.64 83.96 26.29
C LYS A 374 -72.71 85.38 26.85
N THR A 375 -71.62 85.87 27.45
CA THR A 375 -71.52 87.22 28.04
C THR A 375 -71.65 88.29 26.96
N PHE A 376 -71.05 88.10 25.78
CA PHE A 376 -71.21 88.96 24.61
C PHE A 376 -72.66 89.04 24.17
N ASN A 377 -73.34 87.90 24.02
CA ASN A 377 -74.75 87.85 23.65
C ASN A 377 -75.65 88.47 24.72
N GLU A 378 -75.35 88.31 26.02
CA GLU A 378 -76.08 88.93 27.12
C GLU A 378 -75.89 90.46 27.15
N LYS A 379 -74.65 90.96 27.03
CA LYS A 379 -74.35 92.40 26.95
C LYS A 379 -75.01 93.04 25.72
N ILE A 380 -74.83 92.45 24.54
CA ILE A 380 -75.49 92.88 23.29
C ILE A 380 -77.01 92.84 23.46
N SER A 381 -77.59 91.75 23.98
CA SER A 381 -79.05 91.68 24.17
C SER A 381 -79.55 92.74 25.15
N SER A 382 -78.79 93.05 26.22
CA SER A 382 -79.15 94.11 27.18
C SER A 382 -79.04 95.51 26.56
N ALA A 383 -77.96 95.82 25.84
CA ALA A 383 -77.74 97.08 25.16
C ALA A 383 -78.72 97.26 24.00
N GLN A 384 -79.06 96.18 23.29
CA GLN A 384 -80.06 96.16 22.23
C GLN A 384 -81.47 96.29 22.81
N SER A 385 -81.74 95.74 24.01
CA SER A 385 -82.99 95.95 24.73
C SER A 385 -83.11 97.39 25.24
N GLU A 386 -82.04 98.00 25.75
CA GLU A 386 -82.03 99.41 26.21
C GLU A 386 -82.11 100.39 25.02
N LEU A 387 -81.43 100.11 23.91
CA LEU A 387 -81.58 100.83 22.65
C LEU A 387 -82.99 100.67 22.08
N SER A 388 -83.57 99.46 22.12
CA SER A 388 -84.95 99.21 21.70
C SER A 388 -85.95 99.88 22.63
N LEU A 389 -85.66 100.03 23.92
CA LEU A 389 -86.51 100.70 24.89
C LEU A 389 -86.42 102.23 24.77
N ASN A 390 -85.25 102.78 24.43
CA ASN A 390 -85.09 104.20 24.10
C ASN A 390 -85.65 104.54 22.72
N LYS A 391 -85.56 103.62 21.75
CA LYS A 391 -86.26 103.69 20.46
C LYS A 391 -87.77 103.57 20.66
N ALA A 392 -88.24 102.66 21.50
CA ALA A 392 -89.64 102.51 21.85
C ALA A 392 -90.18 103.75 22.58
N LYS A 393 -89.44 104.38 23.50
CA LYS A 393 -89.85 105.66 24.12
C LYS A 393 -89.89 106.82 23.12
N LEU A 394 -88.95 106.86 22.17
CA LEU A 394 -88.97 107.82 21.06
C LEU A 394 -90.15 107.54 20.12
N ASP A 395 -90.40 106.27 19.80
CA ASP A 395 -91.50 105.82 18.95
C ASP A 395 -92.84 105.97 19.63
N GLU A 396 -92.95 105.84 20.95
CA GLU A 396 -94.15 106.02 21.77
C GLU A 396 -94.46 107.51 21.92
N ALA A 397 -93.44 108.37 22.09
CA ALA A 397 -93.61 109.82 22.04
C ALA A 397 -93.93 110.33 20.62
N LYS A 398 -93.44 109.62 19.58
CA LYS A 398 -93.80 109.84 18.17
C LYS A 398 -95.18 109.30 17.85
N GLU A 399 -95.57 108.14 18.38
CA GLU A 399 -96.88 107.51 18.26
C GLU A 399 -97.92 108.29 19.04
N GLN A 400 -97.64 108.88 20.19
CA GLN A 400 -98.61 109.73 20.88
C GLN A 400 -98.87 111.03 20.09
N LEU A 401 -97.85 111.56 19.39
CA LEU A 401 -98.00 112.67 18.46
C LEU A 401 -98.73 112.27 17.16
N ASP A 402 -98.38 111.11 16.58
CA ASP A 402 -98.93 110.58 15.32
C ASP A 402 -100.32 109.95 15.51
N ALA A 403 -100.62 109.28 16.63
CA ALA A 403 -101.92 108.70 16.99
C ALA A 403 -102.94 109.79 17.31
N SER A 404 -102.51 110.89 17.94
CA SER A 404 -103.39 112.03 18.12
C SER A 404 -103.69 112.77 16.82
N LYS A 405 -102.84 112.60 15.79
CA LYS A 405 -103.06 113.07 14.42
C LYS A 405 -103.90 112.08 13.61
N ALA A 406 -103.66 110.77 13.80
CA ALA A 406 -104.31 109.67 13.09
C ALA A 406 -105.72 109.36 13.60
N GLN A 407 -106.04 109.56 14.88
CA GLN A 407 -107.41 109.46 15.38
C GLN A 407 -108.35 110.52 14.75
N LEU A 408 -107.80 111.59 14.16
CA LEU A 408 -108.54 112.59 13.39
C LEU A 408 -108.70 112.18 11.90
N ASP A 409 -107.79 111.37 11.36
CA ASP A 409 -107.72 110.98 9.94
C ASP A 409 -108.28 109.54 9.68
N GLU A 410 -108.29 108.63 10.66
CA GLU A 410 -108.73 107.22 10.55
C GLU A 410 -110.24 107.01 10.51
N GLY A 411 -111.02 107.84 11.21
CA GLY A 411 -112.49 107.74 11.09
C GLY A 411 -113.01 108.17 9.72
N TRP A 412 -112.18 108.81 8.89
CA TRP A 412 -112.53 109.26 7.55
C TRP A 412 -112.11 108.28 6.43
N ALA A 413 -111.12 107.42 6.65
CA ALA A 413 -110.58 106.51 5.63
C ALA A 413 -111.13 105.06 5.68
N ALA A 414 -111.67 104.62 6.82
CA ALA A 414 -112.17 103.25 7.01
C ALA A 414 -113.45 102.91 6.20
N LEU A 415 -114.13 103.90 5.61
CA LEU A 415 -115.35 103.73 4.81
C LEU A 415 -115.06 103.49 3.31
N GLU A 416 -113.90 103.92 2.80
CA GLU A 416 -113.62 103.97 1.35
C GLU A 416 -112.80 102.76 0.85
N SER A 417 -111.99 102.12 1.72
CA SER A 417 -111.08 101.01 1.35
C SER A 417 -111.79 99.67 1.04
N GLY A 418 -112.89 99.35 1.74
CA GLY A 418 -113.58 98.05 1.59
C GLY A 418 -114.24 97.82 0.21
N LYS A 419 -114.34 98.84 -0.64
CA LYS A 419 -114.90 98.74 -2.00
C LYS A 419 -113.87 98.45 -3.10
N ALA A 420 -112.56 98.55 -2.82
CA ALA A 420 -111.52 98.50 -3.85
C ALA A 420 -110.85 97.12 -4.05
N GLU A 421 -110.88 96.22 -3.06
CA GLU A 421 -110.19 94.92 -3.12
C GLU A 421 -110.93 93.84 -3.94
N LEU A 422 -112.24 93.98 -4.14
CA LEU A 422 -113.06 93.04 -4.92
C LEU A 422 -112.69 93.01 -6.42
N THR A 423 -112.15 94.11 -6.95
CA THR A 423 -111.93 94.29 -8.40
C THR A 423 -110.56 93.77 -8.86
N LYS A 424 -109.57 93.66 -7.96
CA LYS A 424 -108.19 93.25 -8.32
C LYS A 424 -108.02 91.74 -8.52
N GLY A 425 -108.79 90.91 -7.82
CA GLY A 425 -108.69 89.44 -7.92
C GLY A 425 -109.12 88.86 -9.27
N GLN A 426 -109.90 89.61 -10.06
CA GLN A 426 -110.39 89.17 -11.37
C GLN A 426 -109.38 89.36 -12.52
N GLU A 427 -108.39 90.26 -12.38
CA GLU A 427 -107.46 90.61 -13.47
C GLU A 427 -106.19 89.73 -13.54
N GLN A 428 -105.77 89.09 -12.44
CA GLN A 428 -104.54 88.27 -12.43
C GLN A 428 -104.71 86.90 -13.10
N MET A 429 -105.87 86.24 -12.94
CA MET A 429 -106.12 84.90 -13.48
C MET A 429 -106.22 84.87 -15.03
N ALA A 430 -106.56 85.99 -15.65
CA ALA A 430 -106.68 86.11 -17.11
C ALA A 430 -105.33 86.23 -17.85
N ASN A 431 -104.27 86.72 -17.17
CA ASN A 431 -102.98 87.02 -17.81
C ASN A 431 -102.04 85.80 -17.94
N GLU A 432 -102.13 84.81 -17.06
CA GLU A 432 -101.25 83.62 -17.10
C GLU A 432 -101.66 82.59 -18.18
N LEU A 433 -102.96 82.52 -18.51
CA LEU A 433 -103.50 81.64 -19.56
C LEU A 433 -103.21 82.14 -20.99
N GLN A 434 -102.83 83.41 -21.17
CA GLN A 434 -102.66 84.04 -22.49
C GLN A 434 -101.26 83.83 -23.11
N GLN A 435 -100.26 83.35 -22.36
CA GLN A 435 -98.86 83.29 -22.82
C GLN A 435 -98.36 81.94 -23.34
N LYS A 436 -99.13 80.83 -23.30
CA LYS A 436 -98.55 79.49 -23.56
C LYS A 436 -99.14 78.58 -24.64
N ILE A 437 -100.29 78.86 -25.29
CA ILE A 437 -100.75 78.04 -26.44
C ILE A 437 -101.45 78.90 -27.52
N PRO A 438 -100.93 78.97 -28.77
CA PRO A 438 -101.46 79.86 -29.82
C PRO A 438 -102.85 79.52 -30.38
N ASN A 439 -103.42 78.34 -30.13
CA ASN A 439 -104.69 77.92 -30.74
C ASN A 439 -105.95 78.25 -29.91
N LEU A 440 -105.83 78.90 -28.75
CA LEU A 440 -106.98 79.46 -28.02
C LEU A 440 -107.30 80.90 -28.41
N ALA A 441 -106.40 81.61 -29.10
CA ALA A 441 -106.55 83.04 -29.42
C ALA A 441 -107.75 83.34 -30.33
N GLU A 442 -108.14 82.42 -31.21
CA GLU A 442 -109.28 82.59 -32.12
C GLU A 442 -110.63 82.40 -31.40
N ASN A 443 -110.71 81.45 -30.46
CA ASN A 443 -111.90 81.24 -29.61
C ASN A 443 -112.04 82.32 -28.53
N LEU A 444 -110.93 82.80 -27.95
CA LEU A 444 -110.92 83.88 -26.96
C LEU A 444 -111.31 85.23 -27.59
N THR A 445 -110.93 85.47 -28.85
CA THR A 445 -111.35 86.68 -29.59
C THR A 445 -112.86 86.65 -29.84
N ASN A 446 -113.42 85.49 -30.23
CA ASN A 446 -114.87 85.33 -30.40
C ASN A 446 -115.67 85.46 -29.09
N LEU A 447 -115.13 84.98 -27.96
CA LEU A 447 -115.72 85.16 -26.61
C LEU A 447 -115.62 86.61 -26.11
N LYS A 448 -114.51 87.32 -26.39
CA LYS A 448 -114.32 88.73 -26.03
C LYS A 448 -115.22 89.66 -26.85
N THR A 449 -115.50 89.33 -28.12
CA THR A 449 -116.47 90.05 -28.96
C THR A 449 -117.91 89.85 -28.49
N GLN A 450 -118.26 88.71 -27.90
CA GLN A 450 -119.57 88.48 -27.27
C GLN A 450 -119.70 89.17 -25.90
N ALA A 451 -118.62 89.24 -25.11
CA ALA A 451 -118.59 89.92 -23.80
C ALA A 451 -118.77 91.45 -23.90
N GLN A 452 -118.20 92.09 -24.92
CA GLN A 452 -118.32 93.54 -25.12
C GLN A 452 -119.72 93.98 -25.64
N GLN A 453 -120.61 93.05 -26.00
CA GLN A 453 -121.98 93.33 -26.45
C GLN A 453 -123.04 93.17 -25.35
N GLY A 454 -122.64 92.97 -24.08
CA GLY A 454 -123.54 93.09 -22.93
C GLY A 454 -124.59 91.96 -22.79
N GLN A 455 -124.37 90.79 -23.38
CA GLN A 455 -125.27 89.63 -23.26
C GLN A 455 -124.55 88.41 -22.69
N PHE A 456 -124.36 88.36 -21.37
CA PHE A 456 -124.16 87.08 -20.67
C PHE A 456 -125.04 87.06 -19.42
N ASP A 457 -125.92 86.07 -19.35
CA ASP A 457 -126.65 85.71 -18.14
C ASP A 457 -125.77 84.82 -17.23
N GLU A 458 -126.19 84.69 -15.97
CA GLU A 458 -125.49 83.95 -14.91
C GLU A 458 -125.21 82.47 -15.27
N GLN A 459 -126.03 81.88 -16.14
CA GLN A 459 -125.87 80.51 -16.63
C GLN A 459 -124.70 80.36 -17.61
N THR A 460 -124.43 81.38 -18.43
CA THR A 460 -123.35 81.33 -19.42
C THR A 460 -121.97 81.51 -18.77
N ASN A 461 -121.88 82.28 -17.67
CA ASN A 461 -120.65 82.44 -16.89
C ASN A 461 -120.23 81.17 -16.12
N GLN A 462 -121.18 80.37 -15.64
CA GLN A 462 -120.86 79.09 -15.01
C GLN A 462 -120.33 78.05 -16.02
N LYS A 463 -120.79 78.10 -17.28
CA LYS A 463 -120.35 77.17 -18.33
C LYS A 463 -118.90 77.42 -18.79
N ILE A 464 -118.50 78.69 -18.87
CA ILE A 464 -117.12 79.11 -19.21
C ILE A 464 -116.13 78.71 -18.10
N LEU A 465 -116.57 78.72 -16.84
CA LEU A 465 -115.76 78.25 -15.70
C LEU A 465 -115.49 76.74 -15.72
N ALA A 466 -116.41 75.93 -16.24
CA ALA A 466 -116.26 74.48 -16.28
C ALA A 466 -115.31 73.99 -17.39
N GLU A 467 -115.27 74.70 -18.53
CA GLU A 467 -114.44 74.32 -19.69
C GLU A 467 -112.95 74.65 -19.49
N SER A 468 -112.61 75.66 -18.67
CA SER A 468 -111.21 76.02 -18.36
C SER A 468 -110.54 75.06 -17.37
N THR A 469 -111.29 74.48 -16.43
CA THR A 469 -110.79 73.48 -15.48
C THR A 469 -110.39 72.17 -16.17
N SER A 470 -111.18 71.69 -17.14
CA SER A 470 -110.89 70.43 -17.86
C SER A 470 -109.63 70.48 -18.76
N GLN A 471 -109.22 71.65 -19.28
CA GLN A 471 -107.98 71.74 -20.08
C GLN A 471 -106.71 71.78 -19.23
N ALA A 472 -106.78 72.32 -18.00
CA ALA A 472 -105.65 72.33 -17.07
C ALA A 472 -105.28 70.90 -16.60
N GLU A 473 -106.28 70.04 -16.40
CA GLU A 473 -106.09 68.64 -15.98
C GLU A 473 -105.35 67.78 -17.02
N LEU A 474 -105.58 67.99 -18.32
CA LEU A 474 -104.90 67.24 -19.40
C LEU A 474 -103.40 67.53 -19.49
N THR A 475 -102.98 68.74 -19.10
CA THR A 475 -101.57 69.17 -19.15
C THR A 475 -100.74 68.49 -18.05
N VAL A 476 -101.35 68.21 -16.90
CA VAL A 476 -100.71 67.49 -15.79
C VAL A 476 -100.36 66.03 -16.17
N ILE A 477 -101.25 65.36 -16.92
CA ILE A 477 -101.07 63.94 -17.32
C ILE A 477 -99.88 63.76 -18.28
N TYR A 478 -99.65 64.69 -19.21
CA TYR A 478 -98.54 64.62 -20.17
C TYR A 478 -97.17 64.71 -19.47
N LEU A 479 -97.03 65.59 -18.47
CA LEU A 479 -95.78 65.76 -17.71
C LEU A 479 -95.43 64.52 -16.88
N GLN A 480 -96.43 63.79 -16.38
CA GLN A 480 -96.22 62.55 -15.62
C GLN A 480 -95.63 61.40 -16.45
N GLN A 481 -95.90 61.35 -17.76
CA GLN A 481 -95.32 60.32 -18.64
C GLN A 481 -93.82 60.51 -18.90
N GLN A 482 -93.33 61.77 -19.01
CA GLN A 482 -91.90 62.03 -19.22
C GLN A 482 -91.04 61.68 -18.00
N LEU A 483 -91.57 61.87 -16.80
CA LEU A 483 -90.91 61.52 -15.53
C LEU A 483 -90.55 60.04 -15.45
N THR A 484 -91.40 59.18 -16.01
CA THR A 484 -91.25 57.71 -15.95
C THR A 484 -90.06 57.21 -16.80
N GLN A 485 -89.78 57.85 -17.94
CA GLN A 485 -88.69 57.42 -18.83
C GLN A 485 -87.30 57.79 -18.30
N LEU A 486 -87.15 59.00 -17.76
CA LEU A 486 -85.89 59.48 -17.16
C LEU A 486 -85.49 58.64 -15.93
N THR A 487 -86.47 58.16 -15.16
CA THR A 487 -86.24 57.32 -13.98
C THR A 487 -85.62 55.96 -14.34
N LYS A 488 -86.00 55.37 -15.48
CA LYS A 488 -85.44 54.09 -15.94
C LYS A 488 -83.96 54.19 -16.34
N GLN A 489 -83.54 55.26 -17.00
CA GLN A 489 -82.15 55.44 -17.44
C GLN A 489 -81.18 55.60 -16.26
N LYS A 490 -81.59 56.31 -15.20
CA LYS A 490 -80.82 56.47 -13.96
C LYS A 490 -80.49 55.11 -13.30
N THR A 491 -81.49 54.23 -13.24
CA THR A 491 -81.38 52.95 -12.51
C THR A 491 -80.33 52.01 -13.13
N THR A 492 -80.16 52.03 -14.45
CA THR A 492 -79.18 51.17 -15.15
C THR A 492 -77.73 51.58 -14.87
N LEU A 493 -77.43 52.88 -14.85
CA LEU A 493 -76.09 53.41 -14.56
C LEU A 493 -75.66 53.16 -13.10
N GLU A 494 -76.60 53.27 -12.15
CA GLU A 494 -76.35 52.97 -10.73
C GLU A 494 -75.97 51.51 -10.49
N SER A 495 -76.52 50.58 -11.29
CA SER A 495 -76.20 49.14 -11.18
C SER A 495 -74.77 48.81 -11.64
N GLN A 496 -74.21 49.52 -12.61
CA GLN A 496 -72.85 49.29 -13.12
C GLN A 496 -71.77 49.82 -12.17
N ILE A 497 -72.01 50.99 -11.55
CA ILE A 497 -71.10 51.58 -10.54
C ILE A 497 -70.98 50.69 -9.30
N LYS A 498 -72.06 49.98 -8.92
CA LYS A 498 -72.09 49.15 -7.71
C LYS A 498 -71.25 47.86 -7.80
N ALA A 499 -70.96 47.36 -9.00
CA ALA A 499 -70.21 46.12 -9.22
C ALA A 499 -68.68 46.32 -9.35
N ALA A 500 -68.23 47.53 -9.68
CA ALA A 500 -66.83 47.85 -9.94
C ALA A 500 -65.89 47.74 -8.71
N PRO A 501 -66.29 48.10 -7.46
CA PRO A 501 -65.41 48.00 -6.30
C PRO A 501 -64.92 46.58 -5.99
N GLU A 502 -65.77 45.57 -6.19
CA GLU A 502 -65.42 44.17 -5.88
C GLU A 502 -64.47 43.58 -6.93
N GLN A 503 -64.59 43.99 -8.20
CA GLN A 503 -63.65 43.61 -9.27
C GLN A 503 -62.29 44.29 -9.09
N ILE A 504 -62.25 45.56 -8.67
CA ILE A 504 -61.01 46.27 -8.34
C ILE A 504 -60.28 45.59 -7.17
N LYS A 505 -61.02 45.15 -6.15
CA LYS A 505 -60.47 44.41 -5.01
C LYS A 505 -59.82 43.09 -5.43
N GLN A 506 -60.44 42.35 -6.36
CA GLN A 506 -59.87 41.11 -6.89
C GLN A 506 -58.60 41.33 -7.72
N VAL A 507 -58.57 42.36 -8.57
CA VAL A 507 -57.38 42.69 -9.38
C VAL A 507 -56.23 43.19 -8.50
N ASN A 508 -56.51 44.02 -7.49
CA ASN A 508 -55.49 44.47 -6.53
C ASN A 508 -54.91 43.32 -5.69
N ALA A 509 -55.73 42.32 -5.34
CA ALA A 509 -55.24 41.12 -4.65
C ALA A 509 -54.29 40.31 -5.54
N GLY A 510 -54.62 40.16 -6.83
CA GLY A 510 -53.74 39.50 -7.81
C GLY A 510 -52.43 40.25 -8.05
N ILE A 511 -52.45 41.60 -8.08
CA ILE A 511 -51.22 42.41 -8.15
C ILE A 511 -50.35 42.19 -6.92
N ALA A 512 -50.93 42.21 -5.72
CA ALA A 512 -50.20 42.00 -4.47
C ALA A 512 -49.57 40.59 -4.38
N GLU A 513 -50.24 39.56 -4.91
CA GLU A 513 -49.73 38.18 -4.96
C GLU A 513 -48.54 38.06 -5.94
N VAL A 514 -48.59 38.74 -7.09
CA VAL A 514 -47.47 38.82 -8.04
C VAL A 514 -46.31 39.65 -7.49
N GLU A 515 -46.58 40.75 -6.78
CA GLU A 515 -45.55 41.57 -6.12
C GLU A 515 -44.84 40.82 -4.99
N ALA A 516 -45.57 39.99 -4.23
CA ALA A 516 -44.98 39.12 -3.22
C ALA A 516 -44.07 38.05 -3.86
N GLY A 517 -44.51 37.41 -4.95
CA GLY A 517 -43.69 36.44 -5.68
C GLY A 517 -42.46 37.07 -6.34
N LEU A 518 -42.55 38.31 -6.84
CA LEU A 518 -41.40 39.07 -7.34
C LEU A 518 -40.41 39.42 -6.23
N ALA A 519 -40.88 39.78 -5.03
CA ALA A 519 -40.03 40.07 -3.89
C ALA A 519 -39.26 38.81 -3.42
N GLU A 520 -39.95 37.67 -3.33
CA GLU A 520 -39.37 36.38 -2.95
C GLU A 520 -38.32 35.91 -3.99
N LEU A 521 -38.59 36.06 -5.30
CA LEU A 521 -37.59 35.75 -6.33
C LEU A 521 -36.38 36.68 -6.30
N ASN A 522 -36.57 37.97 -6.03
CA ASN A 522 -35.46 38.94 -5.95
C ASN A 522 -34.56 38.69 -4.72
N GLU A 523 -35.15 38.22 -3.61
CA GLU A 523 -34.41 37.83 -2.41
C GLU A 523 -33.46 36.65 -2.68
N HIS A 524 -33.82 35.74 -3.61
CA HIS A 524 -32.97 34.64 -4.05
C HIS A 524 -31.97 34.99 -5.16
N LEU A 525 -32.29 35.95 -6.03
CA LEU A 525 -31.43 36.39 -7.14
C LEU A 525 -30.15 37.11 -6.68
N THR A 526 -30.25 37.88 -5.60
CA THR A 526 -29.15 38.68 -5.05
C THR A 526 -27.99 37.81 -4.52
N PRO A 527 -28.21 36.82 -3.62
CA PRO A 527 -27.15 35.93 -3.16
C PRO A 527 -26.61 35.01 -4.27
N LEU A 528 -27.41 34.64 -5.27
CA LEU A 528 -26.91 33.91 -6.46
C LEU A 528 -25.95 34.77 -7.30
N ALA A 529 -26.24 36.06 -7.47
CA ALA A 529 -25.37 36.99 -8.21
C ALA A 529 -24.05 37.26 -7.47
N GLU A 530 -24.09 37.34 -6.14
CA GLU A 530 -22.89 37.45 -5.30
C GLU A 530 -22.06 36.16 -5.33
N SER A 531 -22.70 34.98 -5.28
CA SER A 531 -22.03 33.68 -5.41
C SER A 531 -21.39 33.50 -6.79
N GLU A 532 -22.08 33.89 -7.87
CA GLU A 532 -21.52 33.87 -9.24
C GLU A 532 -20.28 34.78 -9.33
N SER A 533 -20.32 35.96 -8.73
CA SER A 533 -19.19 36.90 -8.71
C SER A 533 -18.01 36.33 -7.91
N SER A 534 -18.25 35.77 -6.74
CA SER A 534 -17.23 35.17 -5.87
C SER A 534 -16.55 33.97 -6.55
N LEU A 535 -17.34 33.05 -7.10
CA LEU A 535 -16.83 31.88 -7.81
C LEU A 535 -16.09 32.27 -9.10
N THR A 536 -16.49 33.35 -9.77
CA THR A 536 -15.75 33.87 -10.93
C THR A 536 -14.37 34.39 -10.52
N GLU A 537 -14.28 35.08 -9.38
CA GLU A 537 -13.02 35.62 -8.86
C GLU A 537 -12.10 34.49 -8.38
N GLU A 538 -12.62 33.51 -7.64
CA GLU A 538 -11.90 32.29 -7.23
C GLU A 538 -11.42 31.49 -8.43
N LEU A 539 -12.29 31.21 -9.42
CA LEU A 539 -11.92 30.51 -10.64
C LEU A 539 -10.81 31.22 -11.40
N SER A 540 -10.87 32.55 -11.52
CA SER A 540 -9.81 33.34 -12.17
C SER A 540 -8.46 33.24 -11.44
N THR A 541 -8.51 33.12 -10.11
CA THR A 541 -7.33 33.00 -9.27
C THR A 541 -6.70 31.62 -9.45
N VAL A 542 -7.50 30.56 -9.39
CA VAL A 542 -7.04 29.18 -9.61
C VAL A 542 -6.56 28.98 -11.05
N GLU A 543 -7.22 29.56 -12.06
CA GLU A 543 -6.75 29.53 -13.46
C GLU A 543 -5.37 30.19 -13.62
N ALA A 544 -5.12 31.30 -12.94
CA ALA A 544 -3.81 31.93 -12.91
C ALA A 544 -2.76 31.03 -12.26
N THR A 545 -3.10 30.38 -11.13
CA THR A 545 -2.20 29.44 -10.43
C THR A 545 -1.91 28.18 -11.26
N VAL A 546 -2.92 27.62 -11.93
CA VAL A 546 -2.76 26.48 -12.85
C VAL A 546 -1.82 26.86 -14.00
N THR A 547 -1.97 28.08 -14.55
CA THR A 547 -1.10 28.57 -15.63
C THR A 547 0.35 28.73 -15.17
N GLU A 548 0.56 29.26 -13.97
CA GLU A 548 1.89 29.41 -13.37
C GLU A 548 2.54 28.05 -13.08
N GLN A 549 1.79 27.13 -12.46
CA GLN A 549 2.27 25.79 -12.13
C GLN A 549 2.53 24.95 -13.40
N GLN A 550 1.72 25.09 -14.44
CA GLN A 550 1.96 24.46 -15.74
C GLN A 550 3.27 24.95 -16.38
N ALA A 551 3.60 26.25 -16.24
CA ALA A 551 4.87 26.77 -16.74
C ALA A 551 6.08 26.20 -15.98
N ILE A 552 5.93 25.90 -14.68
CA ILE A 552 6.95 25.22 -13.87
C ILE A 552 7.13 23.77 -14.33
N VAL A 553 6.04 23.04 -14.55
CA VAL A 553 6.07 21.68 -15.12
C VAL A 553 6.76 21.67 -16.49
N ASP A 554 6.44 22.63 -17.36
CA ASP A 554 7.07 22.75 -18.68
C ASP A 554 8.58 23.01 -18.56
N GLN A 555 9.02 23.83 -17.60
CA GLN A 555 10.44 24.05 -17.32
C GLN A 555 11.14 22.79 -16.78
N ALA A 556 10.52 22.07 -15.84
CA ALA A 556 11.05 20.82 -15.32
C ALA A 556 11.16 19.75 -16.42
N GLN A 557 10.21 19.73 -17.36
CA GLN A 557 10.21 18.83 -18.52
C GLN A 557 11.36 19.14 -19.48
N VAL A 558 11.64 20.42 -19.72
CA VAL A 558 12.80 20.85 -20.50
C VAL A 558 14.10 20.43 -19.82
N ALA A 559 14.24 20.67 -18.51
CA ALA A 559 15.43 20.29 -17.75
C ALA A 559 15.68 18.77 -17.75
N TYR A 560 14.61 17.96 -17.65
CA TYR A 560 14.70 16.50 -17.80
C TYR A 560 15.18 16.08 -19.19
N ASN A 561 14.62 16.68 -20.25
CA ASN A 561 15.01 16.37 -21.62
C ASN A 561 16.49 16.74 -21.90
N GLU A 562 16.96 17.86 -21.36
CA GLU A 562 18.37 18.28 -21.45
C GLU A 562 19.31 17.34 -20.69
N ALA A 563 18.91 16.88 -19.49
CA ALA A 563 19.69 15.91 -18.71
C ALA A 563 19.77 14.55 -19.43
N VAL A 564 18.67 14.09 -20.04
CA VAL A 564 18.62 12.86 -20.84
C VAL A 564 19.55 12.96 -22.04
N GLN A 565 19.53 14.10 -22.74
CA GLN A 565 20.43 14.34 -23.86
C GLN A 565 21.90 14.34 -23.41
N ALA A 566 22.23 14.99 -22.29
CA ALA A 566 23.59 15.01 -21.75
C ALA A 566 24.09 13.61 -21.37
N ARG A 567 23.24 12.77 -20.76
CA ARG A 567 23.53 11.36 -20.49
C ARG A 567 23.83 10.60 -21.78
N ASP A 568 22.98 10.73 -22.79
CA ASP A 568 23.12 9.99 -24.06
C ASP A 568 24.38 10.39 -24.82
N GLU A 569 24.74 11.66 -24.81
CA GLU A 569 26.00 12.17 -25.37
C GLU A 569 27.21 11.56 -24.64
N LYS A 570 27.15 11.42 -23.30
CA LYS A 570 28.22 10.82 -22.49
C LYS A 570 28.33 9.31 -22.67
N ALA A 571 27.20 8.61 -22.77
CA ALA A 571 27.17 7.18 -23.07
C ALA A 571 27.79 6.89 -24.45
N THR A 572 27.45 7.71 -25.44
CA THR A 572 28.04 7.60 -26.80
C THR A 572 29.53 7.92 -26.82
N GLN A 573 30.00 8.90 -26.02
CA GLN A 573 31.44 9.17 -25.87
C GLN A 573 32.18 8.00 -25.24
N LEU A 574 31.59 7.35 -24.23
CA LEU A 574 32.18 6.22 -23.52
C LEU A 574 32.35 4.99 -24.43
N GLU A 575 31.40 4.72 -25.34
CA GLU A 575 31.44 3.61 -26.30
C GLU A 575 32.63 3.70 -27.29
N ASN A 576 33.16 4.91 -27.52
CA ASN A 576 34.25 5.17 -28.46
C ASN A 576 35.65 5.23 -27.81
N LEU A 577 35.77 4.96 -26.51
CA LEU A 577 37.03 5.03 -25.75
C LEU A 577 37.50 3.64 -25.31
N GLU A 578 38.82 3.42 -25.25
CA GLU A 578 39.38 2.15 -24.76
C GLU A 578 39.17 2.00 -23.23
N PRO A 579 38.64 0.84 -22.76
CA PRO A 579 38.52 0.54 -21.34
C PRO A 579 39.93 0.44 -20.73
N GLU A 580 40.16 1.14 -19.61
CA GLU A 580 41.46 1.41 -18.93
C GLU A 580 42.17 2.73 -19.30
N SER A 581 41.71 3.48 -20.31
CA SER A 581 42.25 4.81 -20.55
C SER A 581 41.82 5.81 -19.47
N THR A 582 42.68 6.76 -19.11
CA THR A 582 42.34 7.82 -18.13
C THR A 582 41.13 8.65 -18.59
N GLU A 583 40.96 8.77 -19.91
CA GLU A 583 39.86 9.49 -20.55
C GLU A 583 38.54 8.70 -20.43
N TYR A 584 38.57 7.37 -20.51
CA TYR A 584 37.41 6.49 -20.23
C TYR A 584 36.90 6.68 -18.80
N ALA A 585 37.78 6.55 -17.80
CA ALA A 585 37.39 6.71 -16.39
C ALA A 585 36.81 8.11 -16.08
N THR A 586 37.27 9.13 -16.83
CA THR A 586 36.75 10.50 -16.69
C THR A 586 35.35 10.64 -17.30
N VAL A 587 35.12 10.06 -18.49
CA VAL A 587 33.80 10.09 -19.14
C VAL A 587 32.79 9.20 -18.43
N GLU A 588 33.23 8.07 -17.85
CA GLU A 588 32.40 7.18 -17.03
C GLU A 588 31.87 7.90 -15.78
N ALA A 589 32.73 8.65 -15.08
CA ALA A 589 32.31 9.49 -13.95
C ALA A 589 31.32 10.59 -14.37
N GLN A 590 31.54 11.22 -15.53
CA GLN A 590 30.61 12.22 -16.09
C GLN A 590 29.27 11.61 -16.53
N LEU A 591 29.27 10.37 -17.00
CA LEU A 591 28.05 9.64 -17.34
C LEU A 591 27.24 9.35 -16.07
N GLN A 592 27.87 8.86 -15.01
CA GLN A 592 27.20 8.65 -13.71
C GLN A 592 26.62 9.96 -13.15
N GLU A 593 27.34 11.07 -13.29
CA GLU A 593 26.86 12.40 -12.88
C GLU A 593 25.65 12.85 -13.72
N ALA A 594 25.65 12.57 -15.02
CA ALA A 594 24.51 12.84 -15.91
C ALA A 594 23.30 11.91 -15.62
N GLU A 595 23.52 10.63 -15.30
CA GLU A 595 22.46 9.69 -14.89
C GLU A 595 21.81 10.09 -13.56
N ALA A 596 22.62 10.57 -12.61
CA ALA A 596 22.11 11.14 -11.36
C ALA A 596 21.26 12.40 -11.63
N LEU A 597 21.69 13.27 -12.54
CA LEU A 597 20.95 14.47 -12.93
C LEU A 597 19.64 14.14 -13.66
N VAL A 598 19.61 13.11 -14.51
CA VAL A 598 18.37 12.58 -15.12
C VAL A 598 17.39 12.12 -14.06
N THR A 599 17.88 11.37 -13.06
CA THR A 599 17.04 10.86 -11.96
C THR A 599 16.48 12.02 -11.13
N GLN A 600 17.33 13.00 -10.80
CA GLN A 600 16.92 14.19 -10.05
C GLN A 600 15.85 15.00 -10.79
N THR A 601 16.09 15.33 -12.07
CA THR A 601 15.15 16.11 -12.88
C THR A 601 13.85 15.36 -13.19
N HIS A 602 13.90 14.02 -13.31
CA HIS A 602 12.70 13.20 -13.43
C HIS A 602 11.84 13.26 -12.16
N ASN A 603 12.46 13.14 -10.99
CA ASN A 603 11.76 13.23 -9.71
C ASN A 603 11.15 14.64 -9.52
N THR A 604 11.87 15.69 -9.88
CA THR A 604 11.34 17.07 -9.87
C THR A 604 10.16 17.22 -10.82
N LEU A 605 10.27 16.78 -12.08
CA LEU A 605 9.16 16.82 -13.04
C LEU A 605 7.92 16.07 -12.52
N THR A 606 8.13 14.89 -11.93
CA THR A 606 7.03 14.07 -11.40
C THR A 606 6.37 14.76 -10.19
N ALA A 607 7.16 15.38 -9.31
CA ALA A 607 6.63 16.15 -8.18
C ALA A 607 5.81 17.37 -8.65
N GLU A 608 6.31 18.14 -9.61
CA GLU A 608 5.59 19.31 -10.15
C GLU A 608 4.33 18.91 -10.95
N GLN A 609 4.33 17.74 -11.61
CA GLN A 609 3.13 17.19 -12.25
C GLN A 609 2.10 16.73 -11.22
N ALA A 610 2.53 16.21 -10.08
CA ALA A 610 1.65 15.79 -8.99
C ALA A 610 0.96 16.99 -8.31
N THR A 611 1.59 18.16 -8.24
CA THR A 611 0.99 19.39 -7.70
C THR A 611 0.01 20.06 -8.66
N LEU A 612 0.18 19.89 -9.97
CA LEU A 612 -0.70 20.48 -10.99
C LEU A 612 -2.07 19.79 -11.10
N ALA A 613 -2.11 18.45 -10.95
CA ALA A 613 -3.34 17.65 -11.08
C ALA A 613 -4.50 18.10 -10.15
N PRO A 614 -4.30 18.32 -8.83
CA PRO A 614 -5.37 18.79 -7.95
C PRO A 614 -5.84 20.23 -8.26
N LEU A 615 -4.95 21.11 -8.72
CA LEU A 615 -5.31 22.47 -9.14
C LEU A 615 -6.21 22.45 -10.39
N ILE A 616 -5.90 21.57 -11.34
CA ILE A 616 -6.72 21.34 -12.54
C ILE A 616 -8.12 20.85 -12.16
N ALA A 617 -8.22 19.91 -11.22
CA ALA A 617 -9.50 19.39 -10.72
C ALA A 617 -10.32 20.47 -10.01
N THR A 618 -9.68 21.26 -9.15
CA THR A 618 -10.32 22.39 -8.43
C THR A 618 -10.88 23.43 -9.41
N ARG A 619 -10.12 23.76 -10.46
CA ARG A 619 -10.56 24.69 -11.52
C ARG A 619 -11.73 24.12 -12.33
N ASP A 620 -11.73 22.83 -12.64
CA ASP A 620 -12.86 22.20 -13.36
C ASP A 620 -14.12 22.14 -12.48
N GLU A 621 -13.98 21.90 -11.18
CA GLU A 621 -15.09 21.90 -10.22
C GLU A 621 -15.70 23.29 -10.02
N LEU A 622 -14.87 24.33 -9.80
CA LEU A 622 -15.30 25.72 -9.74
C LEU A 622 -16.01 26.16 -11.04
N SER A 623 -15.50 25.74 -12.20
CA SER A 623 -16.12 26.02 -13.51
C SER A 623 -17.51 25.37 -13.64
N ALA A 624 -17.67 24.13 -13.16
CA ALA A 624 -18.96 23.44 -13.16
C ALA A 624 -19.98 24.06 -12.19
N GLN A 625 -19.52 24.47 -11.00
CA GLN A 625 -20.35 25.18 -10.02
C GLN A 625 -20.83 26.53 -10.57
N LEU A 626 -19.93 27.30 -11.19
CA LEU A 626 -20.24 28.57 -11.83
C LEU A 626 -21.27 28.41 -12.96
N SER A 627 -21.11 27.38 -13.81
CA SER A 627 -22.08 27.06 -14.87
C SER A 627 -23.47 26.75 -14.30
N THR A 628 -23.54 25.99 -13.21
CA THR A 628 -24.81 25.61 -12.57
C THR A 628 -25.53 26.83 -11.98
N ILE A 629 -24.78 27.70 -11.27
CA ILE A 629 -25.32 28.93 -10.71
C ILE A 629 -25.77 29.90 -11.80
N SER A 630 -25.04 30.01 -12.91
CA SER A 630 -25.42 30.87 -14.04
C SER A 630 -26.70 30.37 -14.73
N GLU A 631 -26.89 29.05 -14.86
CA GLU A 631 -28.14 28.46 -15.36
C GLU A 631 -29.33 28.71 -14.42
N GLN A 632 -29.14 28.54 -13.11
CA GLN A 632 -30.16 28.81 -12.09
C GLN A 632 -30.55 30.30 -12.05
N LYS A 633 -29.58 31.20 -12.12
CA LYS A 633 -29.79 32.65 -12.20
C LYS A 633 -30.57 33.03 -13.44
N THR A 634 -30.26 32.43 -14.60
CA THR A 634 -30.98 32.67 -15.85
C THR A 634 -32.44 32.21 -15.74
N ALA A 635 -32.69 31.02 -15.18
CA ALA A 635 -34.05 30.51 -14.99
C ALA A 635 -34.90 31.37 -14.04
N LEU A 636 -34.32 31.87 -12.93
CA LEU A 636 -35.00 32.80 -12.04
C LEU A 636 -35.24 34.17 -12.72
N THR A 637 -34.28 34.66 -13.49
CA THR A 637 -34.43 35.92 -14.24
C THR A 637 -35.58 35.85 -15.25
N ASP A 638 -35.73 34.71 -15.94
CA ASP A 638 -36.85 34.46 -16.86
C ASP A 638 -38.19 34.40 -16.12
N GLN A 639 -38.24 33.83 -14.92
CA GLN A 639 -39.45 33.84 -14.07
C GLN A 639 -39.81 35.24 -13.56
N VAL A 640 -38.83 36.07 -13.21
CA VAL A 640 -39.06 37.49 -12.88
C VAL A 640 -39.68 38.21 -14.08
N ALA A 641 -39.15 38.03 -15.29
CA ALA A 641 -39.68 38.67 -16.49
C ALA A 641 -41.13 38.26 -16.81
N GLU A 642 -41.49 36.99 -16.57
CA GLU A 642 -42.86 36.48 -16.74
C GLU A 642 -43.83 37.10 -15.70
N LEU A 643 -43.41 37.19 -14.43
CA LEU A 643 -44.22 37.80 -13.36
C LEU A 643 -44.38 39.32 -13.57
N GLU A 644 -43.35 40.02 -14.03
CA GLU A 644 -43.46 41.45 -14.41
C GLU A 644 -44.46 41.67 -15.56
N SER A 645 -44.51 40.74 -16.53
CA SER A 645 -45.49 40.77 -17.63
C SER A 645 -46.93 40.56 -17.12
N GLN A 646 -47.12 39.64 -16.17
CA GLN A 646 -48.42 39.39 -15.54
C GLN A 646 -48.87 40.59 -14.70
N LYS A 647 -47.96 41.22 -13.95
CA LYS A 647 -48.22 42.46 -13.21
C LYS A 647 -48.69 43.58 -14.15
N ALA A 648 -47.97 43.82 -15.25
CA ALA A 648 -48.34 44.85 -16.22
C ALA A 648 -49.75 44.63 -16.82
N THR A 649 -50.11 43.38 -17.08
CA THR A 649 -51.45 43.02 -17.58
C THR A 649 -52.55 43.30 -16.55
N LEU A 650 -52.30 43.01 -15.27
CA LEU A 650 -53.25 43.30 -14.19
C LEU A 650 -53.38 44.80 -13.91
N GLU A 651 -52.29 45.56 -14.00
CA GLU A 651 -52.30 47.03 -13.88
C GLU A 651 -53.11 47.70 -15.01
N GLU A 652 -53.04 47.17 -16.24
CA GLU A 652 -53.87 47.63 -17.36
C GLU A 652 -55.37 47.37 -17.11
N GLN A 653 -55.71 46.19 -16.56
CA GLN A 653 -57.09 45.87 -16.15
C GLN A 653 -57.59 46.78 -15.02
N LEU A 654 -56.74 47.11 -14.04
CA LEU A 654 -57.05 48.03 -12.95
C LEU A 654 -57.33 49.45 -13.46
N ALA A 655 -56.54 49.92 -14.43
CA ALA A 655 -56.73 51.24 -15.05
C ALA A 655 -58.08 51.34 -15.78
N GLY A 656 -58.50 50.28 -16.49
CA GLY A 656 -59.80 50.20 -17.15
C GLY A 656 -60.99 50.23 -16.17
N LEU A 657 -60.90 49.52 -15.04
CA LEU A 657 -61.94 49.48 -14.02
C LEU A 657 -62.07 50.82 -13.26
N ASN A 658 -60.96 51.52 -13.02
CA ASN A 658 -60.95 52.82 -12.35
C ASN A 658 -61.68 53.93 -13.14
N GLN A 659 -61.77 53.84 -14.48
CA GLN A 659 -62.54 54.81 -15.28
C GLN A 659 -64.07 54.76 -15.00
N LEU A 660 -64.62 53.60 -14.63
CA LEU A 660 -66.06 53.41 -14.38
C LEU A 660 -66.54 54.09 -13.09
N ILE A 661 -65.64 54.35 -12.12
CA ILE A 661 -65.94 54.99 -10.82
C ILE A 661 -65.61 56.51 -10.85
N SER A 662 -65.23 57.05 -12.02
CA SER A 662 -64.79 58.45 -12.14
C SER A 662 -65.88 59.50 -11.83
N PRO A 663 -65.50 60.73 -11.42
CA PRO A 663 -66.43 61.83 -11.12
C PRO A 663 -67.36 62.21 -12.28
N GLU A 664 -66.97 61.93 -13.52
CA GLU A 664 -67.74 62.28 -14.73
C GLU A 664 -68.97 61.39 -14.89
N THR A 665 -68.87 60.10 -14.54
CA THR A 665 -70.00 59.14 -14.51
C THR A 665 -70.97 59.46 -13.37
N ALA A 666 -70.46 59.91 -12.21
CA ALA A 666 -71.28 60.37 -11.09
C ALA A 666 -72.06 61.66 -11.39
N LYS A 667 -71.47 62.61 -12.11
CA LYS A 667 -72.14 63.85 -12.57
C LYS A 667 -73.32 63.57 -13.50
N GLN A 668 -73.23 62.56 -14.38
CA GLN A 668 -74.34 62.17 -15.27
C GLN A 668 -75.56 61.64 -14.50
N VAL A 669 -75.34 60.86 -13.43
CA VAL A 669 -76.41 60.39 -12.52
C VAL A 669 -77.03 61.55 -11.74
N GLU A 670 -76.23 62.53 -11.33
CA GLU A 670 -76.69 63.73 -10.63
C GLU A 670 -77.53 64.66 -11.55
N GLN A 671 -77.11 64.86 -12.81
CA GLN A 671 -77.85 65.65 -13.80
C GLN A 671 -79.23 65.06 -14.12
N LEU A 672 -79.33 63.74 -14.30
CA LEU A 672 -80.60 63.04 -14.49
C LEU A 672 -81.53 63.18 -13.28
N THR A 673 -80.96 63.17 -12.06
CA THR A 673 -81.73 63.34 -10.81
C THR A 673 -82.31 64.75 -10.69
N ARG A 674 -81.57 65.80 -11.08
CA ARG A 674 -82.07 67.18 -11.08
C ARG A 674 -83.17 67.43 -12.12
N ALA A 675 -83.08 66.80 -13.30
CA ALA A 675 -84.10 66.90 -14.34
C ALA A 675 -85.45 66.28 -13.92
N ILE A 676 -85.42 65.17 -13.17
CA ILE A 676 -86.61 64.51 -12.61
C ILE A 676 -87.29 65.42 -11.56
N ALA A 677 -86.53 66.03 -10.65
CA ALA A 677 -87.08 66.90 -9.61
C ALA A 677 -87.79 68.14 -10.16
N SER A 678 -87.23 68.78 -11.19
CA SER A 678 -87.83 69.98 -11.84
C SER A 678 -89.20 69.71 -12.47
N LEU A 679 -89.41 68.51 -13.03
CA LEU A 679 -90.69 68.10 -13.61
C LEU A 679 -91.76 67.84 -12.52
N GLN A 680 -91.38 67.43 -11.31
CA GLN A 680 -92.32 67.23 -10.19
C GLN A 680 -92.84 68.55 -9.62
N THR A 681 -91.97 69.56 -9.43
CA THR A 681 -92.36 70.87 -8.89
C THR A 681 -93.35 71.62 -9.79
N GLN A 682 -93.23 71.46 -11.11
CA GLN A 682 -94.17 72.05 -12.08
C GLN A 682 -95.59 71.45 -11.99
N ILE A 683 -95.73 70.21 -11.54
CA ILE A 683 -97.03 69.56 -11.35
C ILE A 683 -97.74 70.09 -10.09
N GLU A 684 -97.00 70.31 -9.00
CA GLU A 684 -97.55 70.73 -7.69
C GLU A 684 -98.06 72.19 -7.69
N SER A 685 -97.36 73.10 -8.36
CA SER A 685 -97.74 74.53 -8.44
C SER A 685 -99.10 74.77 -9.12
N LEU A 686 -99.48 73.96 -10.10
CA LEU A 686 -100.74 74.07 -10.84
C LEU A 686 -101.96 73.63 -10.02
N GLN A 687 -101.77 72.86 -8.94
CA GLN A 687 -102.85 72.35 -8.09
C GLN A 687 -103.28 73.34 -7.00
N ALA A 688 -102.38 74.22 -6.53
CA ALA A 688 -102.63 75.14 -5.40
C ALA A 688 -103.49 76.38 -5.76
N GLY A 689 -103.36 76.92 -6.99
CA GLY A 689 -104.09 78.12 -7.43
C GLY A 689 -105.62 77.94 -7.53
N LEU A 690 -106.12 76.71 -7.50
CA LEU A 690 -107.55 76.40 -7.52
C LEU A 690 -108.28 76.69 -6.19
N GLN A 691 -107.57 76.94 -5.09
CA GLN A 691 -108.14 76.91 -3.73
C GLN A 691 -108.33 78.30 -3.07
N GLU A 692 -107.60 79.34 -3.49
CA GLU A 692 -107.65 80.69 -2.88
C GLU A 692 -108.87 81.55 -3.29
N PHE A 693 -109.56 81.22 -4.38
CA PHE A 693 -110.68 82.01 -4.91
C PHE A 693 -111.94 82.04 -4.01
N ALA A 694 -112.01 81.20 -2.97
CA ALA A 694 -113.21 80.99 -2.15
C ALA A 694 -113.38 81.95 -0.94
N THR A 695 -112.35 82.69 -0.51
CA THR A 695 -112.30 83.29 0.85
C THR A 695 -112.69 84.78 0.93
N ALA A 696 -112.64 85.55 -0.17
CA ALA A 696 -112.77 87.01 -0.17
C ALA A 696 -114.18 87.61 0.12
N GLN A 697 -115.17 86.82 0.55
CA GLN A 697 -116.59 87.21 0.55
C GLN A 697 -117.14 87.80 1.87
N ALA A 698 -116.36 87.98 2.96
CA ALA A 698 -116.90 88.08 4.33
C ALA A 698 -116.75 89.41 5.16
N GLU A 699 -115.94 90.42 4.80
CA GLU A 699 -115.40 91.40 5.79
C GLU A 699 -116.03 92.81 5.94
N ILE A 700 -117.07 93.20 5.19
CA ILE A 700 -117.48 94.64 5.05
C ILE A 700 -118.26 95.28 6.24
N ARG A 701 -118.54 94.58 7.36
CA ARG A 701 -119.55 95.03 8.36
C ARG A 701 -119.08 95.90 9.56
N THR A 702 -117.80 96.23 9.73
CA THR A 702 -117.27 96.60 11.07
C THR A 702 -116.93 98.09 11.34
N ASN A 703 -117.03 99.03 10.39
CA ASN A 703 -116.25 100.29 10.44
C ASN A 703 -116.92 101.64 10.86
N GLU A 704 -118.12 101.72 11.46
CA GLU A 704 -118.82 103.02 11.66
C GLU A 704 -118.68 103.75 13.03
N ALA A 705 -117.97 103.21 14.04
CA ALA A 705 -118.09 103.71 15.43
C ALA A 705 -116.98 104.67 15.96
N THR A 706 -115.85 104.86 15.27
CA THR A 706 -114.59 105.34 15.89
C THR A 706 -114.23 106.83 15.70
N LEU A 707 -115.05 107.65 15.03
CA LEU A 707 -114.62 108.98 14.52
C LEU A 707 -114.64 110.15 15.54
N ASN A 708 -115.30 110.07 16.70
CA ASN A 708 -115.53 111.26 17.56
C ASN A 708 -114.52 111.49 18.72
N GLU A 709 -113.54 110.62 18.97
CA GLU A 709 -112.59 110.74 20.10
C GLU A 709 -111.26 111.45 19.76
N GLY A 710 -110.89 111.57 18.47
CA GLY A 710 -109.54 111.97 18.07
C GLY A 710 -109.13 113.43 18.20
N GLN A 711 -110.06 114.37 18.34
CA GLN A 711 -109.71 115.80 18.23
C GLN A 711 -109.02 116.40 19.46
N LYS A 712 -109.02 115.72 20.61
CA LYS A 712 -108.55 116.28 21.89
C LYS A 712 -107.12 115.88 22.28
N ALA A 713 -106.51 114.92 21.59
CA ALA A 713 -105.21 114.33 21.95
C ALA A 713 -104.00 115.07 21.32
N TYR A 714 -104.21 115.83 20.24
CA TYR A 714 -103.13 116.32 19.37
C TYR A 714 -102.21 117.39 19.98
N GLU A 715 -102.71 118.21 20.90
CA GLU A 715 -101.93 119.34 21.45
C GLU A 715 -100.93 118.93 22.54
N GLN A 716 -101.03 117.71 23.09
CA GLN A 716 -100.19 117.23 24.20
C GLN A 716 -98.94 116.46 23.73
N GLY A 717 -99.02 115.74 22.60
CA GLY A 717 -97.93 114.88 22.09
C GLY A 717 -96.68 115.59 21.55
N TRP A 718 -96.75 116.89 21.22
CA TRP A 718 -95.58 117.59 20.63
C TRP A 718 -94.44 117.83 21.64
N SER A 719 -94.75 117.99 22.93
CA SER A 719 -93.74 118.27 23.96
C SER A 719 -92.91 117.04 24.37
N GLU A 720 -93.44 115.83 24.18
CA GLU A 720 -92.81 114.58 24.62
C GLU A 720 -91.86 114.01 23.55
N TYR A 721 -92.15 114.24 22.27
CA TYR A 721 -91.32 113.81 21.14
C TYR A 721 -89.88 114.38 21.16
N ALA A 722 -89.73 115.66 21.57
CA ALA A 722 -88.42 116.32 21.60
C ALA A 722 -87.45 115.73 22.65
N ALA A 723 -87.96 115.22 23.77
CA ALA A 723 -87.16 114.60 24.82
C ALA A 723 -86.71 113.17 24.45
N GLY A 724 -87.56 112.40 23.78
CA GLY A 724 -87.24 111.04 23.32
C GLY A 724 -86.09 111.00 22.29
N LEU A 725 -85.97 112.04 21.45
CA LEU A 725 -84.96 112.05 20.38
C LEU A 725 -83.52 112.13 20.91
N LYS A 726 -83.32 112.81 22.04
CA LYS A 726 -82.00 112.93 22.68
C LYS A 726 -81.57 111.60 23.34
N ALA A 727 -82.47 110.93 24.06
CA ALA A 727 -82.18 109.67 24.74
C ALA A 727 -81.83 108.53 23.76
N TYR A 728 -82.44 108.52 22.57
CA TYR A 728 -82.13 107.54 21.53
C TYR A 728 -80.70 107.69 20.94
N GLN A 729 -80.21 108.93 20.80
CA GLN A 729 -78.87 109.18 20.25
C GLN A 729 -77.76 108.75 21.22
N GLU A 730 -77.93 108.99 22.53
CA GLU A 730 -76.99 108.56 23.57
C GLU A 730 -76.97 107.02 23.70
N GLY A 731 -78.13 106.36 23.66
CA GLY A 731 -78.22 104.90 23.69
C GLY A 731 -77.60 104.21 22.46
N LYS A 732 -77.64 104.83 21.28
CA LYS A 732 -77.00 104.28 20.08
C LYS A 732 -75.47 104.27 20.18
N ALA A 733 -74.88 105.32 20.76
CA ALA A 733 -73.43 105.40 20.94
C ALA A 733 -72.91 104.31 21.90
N GLN A 734 -73.64 104.06 23.00
CA GLN A 734 -73.31 103.03 23.98
C GLN A 734 -73.41 101.61 23.41
N PHE A 735 -74.40 101.35 22.55
CA PHE A 735 -74.54 100.07 21.82
C PHE A 735 -73.34 99.78 20.89
N ASP A 736 -72.89 100.80 20.15
CA ASP A 736 -71.76 100.66 19.22
C ASP A 736 -70.43 100.40 19.99
N GLU A 737 -70.26 100.99 21.18
CA GLU A 737 -69.08 100.81 22.06
C GLU A 737 -69.04 99.41 22.72
N GLU A 738 -70.16 98.93 23.27
CA GLU A 738 -70.24 97.58 23.87
C GLU A 738 -70.04 96.46 22.84
N LYS A 739 -70.52 96.67 21.60
CA LYS A 739 -70.30 95.74 20.50
C LYS A 739 -68.83 95.62 20.12
N GLN A 740 -68.10 96.73 20.07
CA GLN A 740 -66.68 96.71 19.72
C GLN A 740 -65.82 96.07 20.84
N ALA A 741 -66.10 96.40 22.11
CA ALA A 741 -65.40 95.81 23.25
C ALA A 741 -65.63 94.30 23.34
N GLY A 742 -66.88 93.86 23.17
CA GLY A 742 -67.24 92.45 23.20
C GLY A 742 -66.69 91.63 22.03
N GLN A 743 -66.58 92.23 20.84
CA GLN A 743 -65.94 91.59 19.68
C GLN A 743 -64.44 91.35 19.95
N THR A 744 -63.76 92.30 20.61
CA THR A 744 -62.34 92.20 20.97
C THR A 744 -62.09 91.11 22.02
N GLU A 745 -62.97 90.99 23.02
CA GLU A 745 -62.92 89.89 24.02
C GLU A 745 -63.10 88.51 23.35
N LEU A 746 -64.01 88.41 22.37
CA LEU A 746 -64.27 87.16 21.64
C LEU A 746 -63.09 86.72 20.76
N ASP A 747 -62.44 87.68 20.09
CA ASP A 747 -61.30 87.43 19.22
C ASP A 747 -60.06 86.97 20.03
N ASN A 748 -59.86 87.55 21.22
CA ASN A 748 -58.81 87.11 22.15
C ASN A 748 -59.06 85.67 22.64
N ALA A 749 -60.28 85.35 23.09
CA ALA A 749 -60.64 84.01 23.54
C ALA A 749 -60.50 82.96 22.42
N LYS A 750 -60.79 83.34 21.17
CA LYS A 750 -60.61 82.49 19.99
C LYS A 750 -59.13 82.24 19.68
N SER A 751 -58.27 83.24 19.87
CA SER A 751 -56.81 83.11 19.70
C SER A 751 -56.18 82.21 20.76
N GLU A 752 -56.62 82.33 22.01
CA GLU A 752 -56.16 81.48 23.11
C GLU A 752 -56.59 80.02 22.92
N LEU A 753 -57.83 79.78 22.48
CA LEU A 753 -58.32 78.44 22.12
C LEU A 753 -57.55 77.80 20.95
N ALA A 754 -57.16 78.60 19.95
CA ALA A 754 -56.33 78.13 18.83
C ALA A 754 -54.92 77.73 19.29
N THR A 755 -54.33 78.49 20.23
CA THR A 755 -53.01 78.19 20.81
C THR A 755 -53.05 76.90 21.64
N ALA A 756 -54.12 76.70 22.43
CA ALA A 756 -54.33 75.46 23.18
C ALA A 756 -54.53 74.25 22.25
N ARG A 757 -55.20 74.43 21.11
CA ARG A 757 -55.35 73.39 20.09
C ARG A 757 -54.02 72.98 19.47
N GLU A 758 -53.15 73.94 19.16
CA GLU A 758 -51.83 73.69 18.60
C GLU A 758 -50.92 72.93 19.57
N LYS A 759 -51.00 73.22 20.88
CA LYS A 759 -50.32 72.44 21.92
C LYS A 759 -50.82 71.00 22.00
N LEU A 760 -52.13 70.77 21.87
CA LEU A 760 -52.73 69.45 21.87
C LEU A 760 -52.28 68.61 20.66
N ASP A 761 -52.32 69.20 19.46
CA ASP A 761 -51.92 68.53 18.22
C ASP A 761 -50.40 68.21 18.24
N ASN A 762 -49.56 69.10 18.80
CA ASN A 762 -48.13 68.83 19.03
C ASN A 762 -47.88 67.72 20.05
N GLY A 763 -48.62 67.69 21.17
CA GLY A 763 -48.53 66.62 22.16
C GLY A 763 -48.87 65.24 21.58
N TRP A 764 -49.84 65.18 20.65
CA TRP A 764 -50.22 63.95 19.96
C TRP A 764 -49.13 63.47 18.98
N SER A 765 -48.51 64.40 18.25
CA SER A 765 -47.40 64.11 17.34
C SER A 765 -46.17 63.58 18.10
N GLN A 766 -45.83 64.20 19.24
CA GLN A 766 -44.73 63.77 20.10
C GLN A 766 -44.97 62.37 20.68
N LEU A 767 -46.17 62.09 21.19
CA LEU A 767 -46.54 60.77 21.73
C LEU A 767 -46.41 59.64 20.70
N ASN A 768 -46.76 59.91 19.44
CA ASN A 768 -46.60 58.93 18.36
C ASN A 768 -45.11 58.67 18.03
N ALA A 769 -44.30 59.72 17.96
CA ALA A 769 -42.86 59.58 17.77
C ALA A 769 -42.20 58.78 18.91
N GLY A 770 -42.60 59.02 20.17
CA GLY A 770 -42.14 58.24 21.32
C GLY A 770 -42.51 56.75 21.24
N LYS A 771 -43.70 56.41 20.72
CA LYS A 771 -44.13 55.02 20.49
C LYS A 771 -43.35 54.33 19.37
N GLU A 772 -43.04 55.03 18.29
CA GLU A 772 -42.19 54.50 17.21
C GLU A 772 -40.76 54.24 17.69
N GLN A 773 -40.21 55.16 18.49
CA GLN A 773 -38.88 55.00 19.08
C GLN A 773 -38.81 53.81 20.05
N LEU A 774 -39.86 53.62 20.88
CA LEU A 774 -39.95 52.45 21.77
C LEU A 774 -40.04 51.12 20.99
N ALA A 775 -40.75 51.10 19.86
CA ALA A 775 -40.82 49.93 18.99
C ALA A 775 -39.45 49.61 18.36
N SER A 776 -38.69 50.64 17.97
CA SER A 776 -37.31 50.48 17.47
C SER A 776 -36.39 49.88 18.52
N SER A 777 -36.43 50.37 19.77
CA SER A 777 -35.61 49.83 20.88
C SER A 777 -35.98 48.37 21.21
N PHE A 778 -37.23 47.97 21.03
CA PHE A 778 -37.66 46.59 21.21
C PHE A 778 -37.08 45.65 20.14
N ASN A 779 -36.97 46.12 18.90
CA ASN A 779 -36.32 45.37 17.84
C ASN A 779 -34.80 45.23 18.09
N GLU A 780 -34.11 46.29 18.53
CA GLU A 780 -32.70 46.21 18.93
C GLU A 780 -32.47 45.19 20.05
N LEU A 781 -33.36 45.15 21.05
CA LEU A 781 -33.34 44.14 22.11
C LEU A 781 -33.55 42.71 21.58
N ALA A 782 -34.42 42.53 20.59
CA ALA A 782 -34.65 41.23 19.96
C ALA A 782 -33.41 40.77 19.18
N THR A 783 -32.81 41.65 18.38
CA THR A 783 -31.57 41.38 17.62
C THR A 783 -30.40 41.06 18.55
N GLY A 784 -30.22 41.81 19.63
CA GLY A 784 -29.16 41.56 20.62
C GLY A 784 -29.32 40.19 21.30
N ARG A 785 -30.56 39.75 21.57
CA ARG A 785 -30.83 38.40 22.12
C ARG A 785 -30.54 37.29 21.12
N GLU A 786 -30.88 37.50 19.86
CA GLU A 786 -30.65 36.52 18.80
C GLU A 786 -29.15 36.32 18.56
N LYS A 787 -28.37 37.41 18.46
CA LYS A 787 -26.89 37.34 18.42
C LYS A 787 -26.30 36.62 19.62
N LEU A 788 -26.82 36.87 20.82
CA LEU A 788 -26.37 36.18 22.05
C LEU A 788 -26.64 34.67 22.00
N ALA A 789 -27.78 34.26 21.44
CA ALA A 789 -28.13 32.85 21.30
C ALA A 789 -27.22 32.15 20.28
N THR A 790 -26.95 32.79 19.13
CA THR A 790 -26.02 32.29 18.12
C THR A 790 -24.60 32.19 18.66
N ALA A 791 -24.09 33.25 19.31
CA ALA A 791 -22.74 33.25 19.88
C ALA A 791 -22.56 32.18 20.98
N LEU A 792 -23.60 31.91 21.79
CA LEU A 792 -23.56 30.82 22.77
C LEU A 792 -23.49 29.43 22.11
N GLN A 793 -24.21 29.24 21.00
CA GLN A 793 -24.16 28.00 20.22
C GLN A 793 -22.76 27.82 19.60
N GLU A 794 -22.19 28.87 19.00
CA GLU A 794 -20.84 28.84 18.41
C GLU A 794 -19.74 28.61 19.45
N ILE A 795 -19.90 29.12 20.67
CA ILE A 795 -19.01 28.79 21.79
C ILE A 795 -19.10 27.31 22.15
N GLU A 796 -20.31 26.74 22.26
CA GLU A 796 -20.50 25.32 22.60
C GLU A 796 -19.94 24.39 21.51
N ASP A 797 -20.19 24.72 20.25
CA ASP A 797 -19.66 23.99 19.09
C ASP A 797 -18.13 24.13 19.02
N GLY A 798 -17.59 25.33 19.24
CA GLY A 798 -16.15 25.59 19.29
C GLY A 798 -15.44 24.91 20.47
N GLU A 799 -16.06 24.80 21.65
CA GLU A 799 -15.51 24.04 22.78
C GLU A 799 -15.48 22.53 22.49
N THR A 800 -16.47 22.02 21.76
CA THR A 800 -16.54 20.61 21.34
C THR A 800 -15.49 20.32 20.28
N GLU A 801 -15.40 21.12 19.20
CA GLU A 801 -14.38 21.00 18.16
C GLU A 801 -12.96 21.11 18.74
N LEU A 802 -12.74 21.98 19.74
CA LEU A 802 -11.45 22.12 20.41
C LEU A 802 -11.08 20.86 21.22
N ALA A 803 -12.05 20.23 21.88
CA ALA A 803 -11.82 19.01 22.66
C ALA A 803 -11.55 17.80 21.75
N ASP A 804 -12.27 17.69 20.64
CA ASP A 804 -12.06 16.64 19.64
C ASP A 804 -10.70 16.81 18.97
N GLY A 805 -10.37 18.03 18.50
CA GLY A 805 -9.07 18.32 17.89
C GLY A 805 -7.89 18.13 18.86
N LEU A 806 -8.08 18.35 20.16
CA LEU A 806 -7.04 18.04 21.16
C LEU A 806 -6.83 16.51 21.31
N THR A 807 -7.91 15.74 21.25
CA THR A 807 -7.83 14.26 21.35
C THR A 807 -7.15 13.69 20.10
N GLU A 808 -7.50 14.19 18.93
CA GLU A 808 -6.91 13.80 17.64
C GLU A 808 -5.42 14.19 17.55
N LEU A 809 -5.03 15.35 18.11
CA LEU A 809 -3.64 15.76 18.27
C LEU A 809 -2.86 14.82 19.22
N GLU A 810 -3.46 14.38 20.33
CA GLU A 810 -2.83 13.43 21.25
C GLU A 810 -2.63 12.05 20.60
N ASP A 811 -3.60 11.59 19.83
CA ASP A 811 -3.52 10.32 19.10
C ASP A 811 -2.46 10.37 17.99
N SER A 812 -2.43 11.42 17.17
CA SER A 812 -1.42 11.59 16.12
C SER A 812 0.01 11.82 16.68
N GLN A 813 0.15 12.45 17.86
CA GLN A 813 1.44 12.48 18.58
C GLN A 813 1.92 11.09 18.98
N LYS A 814 1.00 10.23 19.42
CA LYS A 814 1.32 8.87 19.84
C LYS A 814 1.70 7.99 18.65
N GLU A 815 0.96 8.08 17.55
CA GLU A 815 1.27 7.35 16.31
C GLU A 815 2.64 7.77 15.73
N LEU A 816 2.96 9.06 15.73
CA LEU A 816 4.28 9.54 15.32
C LEU A 816 5.39 9.00 16.24
N ALA A 817 5.14 8.90 17.55
CA ALA A 817 6.11 8.34 18.50
C ALA A 817 6.33 6.84 18.28
N ASP A 818 5.28 6.08 17.96
CA ASP A 818 5.35 4.65 17.63
C ASP A 818 6.07 4.43 16.29
N ALA A 819 5.72 5.19 15.24
CA ALA A 819 6.40 5.15 13.93
C ALA A 819 7.89 5.51 14.04
N LYS A 820 8.23 6.51 14.87
CA LYS A 820 9.63 6.86 15.14
C LYS A 820 10.39 5.71 15.78
N LYS A 821 9.76 5.02 16.73
CA LYS A 821 10.37 3.90 17.42
C LYS A 821 10.61 2.72 16.47
N GLU A 822 9.64 2.40 15.61
CA GLU A 822 9.80 1.36 14.57
C GLU A 822 10.91 1.72 13.58
N LEU A 823 11.01 2.98 13.16
CA LEU A 823 12.11 3.46 12.31
C LEU A 823 13.48 3.30 13.00
N GLU A 824 13.61 3.67 14.27
CA GLU A 824 14.85 3.51 15.04
C GLU A 824 15.23 2.03 15.23
N GLU A 825 14.25 1.16 15.45
CA GLU A 825 14.44 -0.30 15.58
C GLU A 825 14.85 -0.93 14.23
N GLY A 826 14.16 -0.60 13.14
CA GLY A 826 14.48 -1.07 11.79
C GLY A 826 15.84 -0.58 11.30
N GLN A 827 16.22 0.67 11.63
CA GLN A 827 17.53 1.20 11.26
C GLN A 827 18.67 0.45 11.97
N LYS A 828 18.48 0.15 13.25
CA LYS A 828 19.43 -0.63 14.03
C LYS A 828 19.57 -2.05 13.49
N GLU A 829 18.47 -2.71 13.16
CA GLU A 829 18.46 -4.07 12.59
C GLU A 829 19.16 -4.11 11.22
N TYR A 830 18.87 -3.14 10.34
CA TYR A 830 19.56 -3.01 9.06
C TYR A 830 21.07 -2.82 9.21
N GLU A 831 21.52 -1.96 10.14
CA GLU A 831 22.94 -1.74 10.40
C GLU A 831 23.65 -3.01 10.93
N GLU A 832 23.00 -3.76 11.83
CA GLU A 832 23.49 -5.03 12.36
C GLU A 832 23.57 -6.11 11.25
N ASN A 833 22.53 -6.24 10.42
CA ASN A 833 22.48 -7.18 9.31
C ASN A 833 23.50 -6.83 8.21
N LEU A 834 23.67 -5.55 7.89
CA LEU A 834 24.69 -5.07 6.94
C LEU A 834 26.10 -5.38 7.42
N ALA A 835 26.38 -5.18 8.71
CA ALA A 835 27.68 -5.48 9.30
C ALA A 835 27.98 -6.99 9.28
N LYS A 836 26.98 -7.81 9.62
CA LYS A 836 27.06 -9.27 9.60
C LYS A 836 27.27 -9.79 8.16
N PHE A 837 26.45 -9.35 7.21
CA PHE A 837 26.58 -9.71 5.79
C PHE A 837 27.95 -9.37 5.22
N LYS A 838 28.50 -8.17 5.51
CA LYS A 838 29.85 -7.78 5.05
C LYS A 838 30.96 -8.68 5.62
N ALA A 839 30.84 -9.08 6.88
CA ALA A 839 31.80 -9.98 7.51
C ALA A 839 31.71 -11.39 6.90
N GLU A 840 30.49 -11.94 6.81
CA GLU A 840 30.23 -13.29 6.31
C GLU A 840 30.53 -13.43 4.82
N LYS A 841 30.17 -12.43 3.99
CA LYS A 841 30.48 -12.41 2.54
C LYS A 841 31.98 -12.48 2.28
N LYS A 842 32.78 -11.78 3.08
CA LYS A 842 34.24 -11.77 2.92
C LYS A 842 34.85 -13.15 3.21
N ASP A 843 34.39 -13.79 4.28
CA ASP A 843 34.91 -15.09 4.69
C ASP A 843 34.40 -16.21 3.75
N ALA A 844 33.12 -16.18 3.37
CA ALA A 844 32.52 -17.12 2.41
C ALA A 844 33.19 -17.05 1.03
N LEU A 845 33.43 -15.85 0.47
CA LEU A 845 34.13 -15.72 -0.81
C LEU A 845 35.58 -16.21 -0.77
N LYS A 846 36.21 -16.16 0.40
CA LYS A 846 37.58 -16.67 0.58
C LYS A 846 37.59 -18.20 0.58
N GLU A 847 36.65 -18.83 1.26
CA GLU A 847 36.54 -20.30 1.29
C GLU A 847 36.05 -20.85 -0.06
N LEU A 848 35.10 -20.19 -0.75
CA LEU A 848 34.66 -20.59 -2.09
C LEU A 848 35.80 -20.55 -3.12
N LYS A 849 36.63 -19.50 -3.11
CA LYS A 849 37.82 -19.42 -3.99
C LYS A 849 38.84 -20.52 -3.72
N LYS A 850 38.94 -20.95 -2.47
CA LYS A 850 39.81 -22.06 -2.09
C LYS A 850 39.23 -23.38 -2.61
N ALA A 851 37.93 -23.60 -2.44
CA ALA A 851 37.23 -24.77 -2.97
C ALA A 851 37.32 -24.86 -4.51
N GLU A 852 37.18 -23.74 -5.24
CA GLU A 852 37.39 -23.68 -6.70
C GLU A 852 38.81 -24.08 -7.11
N ALA A 853 39.83 -23.65 -6.35
CA ALA A 853 41.21 -24.01 -6.60
C ALA A 853 41.47 -25.51 -6.31
N ASP A 854 40.95 -26.01 -5.20
CA ASP A 854 41.05 -27.42 -4.81
C ASP A 854 40.33 -28.33 -5.82
N LEU A 855 39.18 -27.91 -6.36
CA LEU A 855 38.46 -28.60 -7.44
C LEU A 855 39.29 -28.68 -8.74
N ALA A 856 39.93 -27.58 -9.12
CA ALA A 856 40.77 -27.52 -10.31
C ALA A 856 42.03 -28.40 -10.18
N ASP A 857 42.63 -28.42 -8.99
CA ASP A 857 43.76 -29.30 -8.69
C ASP A 857 43.33 -30.77 -8.68
N GLY A 858 42.18 -31.11 -8.09
CA GLY A 858 41.62 -32.46 -8.12
C GLY A 858 41.31 -32.97 -9.54
N GLN A 859 40.74 -32.12 -10.40
CA GLN A 859 40.51 -32.48 -11.81
C GLN A 859 41.81 -32.79 -12.55
N LYS A 860 42.88 -32.04 -12.27
CA LYS A 860 44.19 -32.27 -12.87
C LYS A 860 44.81 -33.59 -12.41
N GLU A 861 44.63 -33.96 -11.14
CA GLU A 861 45.08 -35.26 -10.63
C GLU A 861 44.34 -36.43 -11.30
N VAL A 862 43.03 -36.29 -11.56
CA VAL A 862 42.24 -37.29 -12.32
C VAL A 862 42.74 -37.45 -13.76
N ASP A 863 43.08 -36.33 -14.41
CA ASP A 863 43.59 -36.34 -15.79
C ASP A 863 44.97 -37.00 -15.91
N ASP A 864 45.82 -36.86 -14.88
CA ASP A 864 47.19 -37.39 -14.82
C ASP A 864 47.28 -38.89 -14.45
N LEU A 865 46.15 -39.54 -14.10
CA LEU A 865 46.11 -40.97 -13.76
C LEU A 865 46.51 -41.88 -14.93
N LYS A 866 47.37 -42.86 -14.64
CA LYS A 866 47.88 -43.86 -15.61
C LYS A 866 47.29 -45.24 -15.35
N GLU A 867 47.27 -46.08 -16.39
CA GLU A 867 46.83 -47.47 -16.28
C GLU A 867 47.64 -48.26 -15.24
N PRO A 868 46.98 -49.06 -14.36
CA PRO A 868 47.68 -49.91 -13.43
C PRO A 868 48.36 -51.08 -14.14
N THR A 869 49.52 -51.48 -13.63
CA THR A 869 50.22 -52.70 -14.08
C THR A 869 49.95 -53.84 -13.11
N TYR A 870 49.46 -54.96 -13.62
CA TYR A 870 49.30 -56.21 -12.87
C TYR A 870 50.51 -57.12 -13.11
N TYR A 871 51.10 -57.62 -12.03
CA TYR A 871 52.18 -58.62 -12.06
C TYR A 871 51.62 -59.98 -11.65
N LEU A 872 51.57 -60.92 -12.59
CA LEU A 872 51.09 -62.29 -12.39
C LEU A 872 52.30 -63.22 -12.23
N ASN A 873 52.77 -63.40 -11.00
CA ASN A 873 53.96 -64.17 -10.69
C ASN A 873 53.62 -65.61 -10.29
N GLN A 874 54.45 -66.57 -10.71
CA GLN A 874 54.41 -67.96 -10.24
C GLN A 874 55.65 -68.27 -9.40
N ARG A 875 55.76 -69.51 -8.90
CA ARG A 875 56.93 -69.94 -8.12
C ARG A 875 58.26 -69.71 -8.84
N ASP A 876 58.33 -69.97 -10.14
CA ASP A 876 59.55 -69.78 -10.94
C ASP A 876 59.92 -68.32 -11.19
N SER A 877 58.97 -67.40 -11.01
CA SER A 877 59.19 -65.96 -11.08
C SER A 877 59.99 -65.46 -9.87
N PHE A 878 60.09 -66.26 -8.80
CA PHE A 878 60.96 -65.98 -7.66
C PHE A 878 62.34 -66.59 -7.86
N ASP A 879 63.36 -65.74 -7.85
CA ASP A 879 64.78 -66.10 -7.98
C ASP A 879 65.22 -67.22 -7.02
N SER A 880 64.61 -67.32 -5.84
CA SER A 880 64.88 -68.39 -4.86
C SER A 880 64.48 -69.78 -5.36
N TYR A 881 63.34 -69.93 -6.05
CA TYR A 881 62.85 -71.21 -6.57
C TYR A 881 63.70 -71.68 -7.75
N ASP A 882 63.96 -70.78 -8.70
CA ASP A 882 64.70 -71.07 -9.92
C ASP A 882 66.18 -71.37 -9.60
N SER A 883 66.82 -70.54 -8.78
CA SER A 883 68.23 -70.74 -8.39
C SER A 883 68.47 -72.08 -7.68
N LEU A 884 67.53 -72.58 -6.88
CA LEU A 884 67.66 -73.89 -6.23
C LEU A 884 67.58 -75.03 -7.24
N TYR A 885 66.61 -74.97 -8.16
CA TYR A 885 66.45 -75.96 -9.22
C TYR A 885 67.65 -75.98 -10.17
N ASP A 886 68.13 -74.80 -10.55
CA ASP A 886 69.34 -74.63 -11.35
C ASP A 886 70.57 -75.17 -10.63
N ASN A 887 70.75 -74.86 -9.35
CA ASN A 887 71.84 -75.43 -8.54
C ASN A 887 71.78 -76.96 -8.49
N ALA A 888 70.60 -77.54 -8.30
CA ALA A 888 70.40 -78.99 -8.32
C ALA A 888 70.71 -79.59 -9.70
N ASN A 889 70.34 -78.91 -10.79
CA ASN A 889 70.64 -79.32 -12.16
C ASN A 889 72.13 -79.19 -12.49
N GLN A 890 72.81 -78.14 -12.03
CA GLN A 890 74.26 -78.00 -12.17
C GLN A 890 75.00 -79.14 -11.48
N ILE A 891 74.59 -79.54 -10.26
CA ILE A 891 75.15 -80.70 -9.55
C ILE A 891 74.92 -82.00 -10.33
N LYS A 892 73.74 -82.17 -10.94
CA LYS A 892 73.43 -83.32 -11.81
C LYS A 892 74.37 -83.38 -13.01
N GLN A 893 74.63 -82.25 -13.66
CA GLN A 893 75.56 -82.16 -14.79
C GLN A 893 77.00 -82.47 -14.36
N ILE A 894 77.48 -81.90 -13.25
CA ILE A 894 78.79 -82.19 -12.64
C ILE A 894 78.93 -83.68 -12.34
N SER A 895 77.90 -84.32 -11.76
CA SER A 895 77.89 -85.75 -11.43
C SER A 895 78.03 -86.67 -12.65
N THR A 896 77.68 -86.18 -13.84
CA THR A 896 77.72 -86.96 -15.08
C THR A 896 79.12 -86.91 -15.71
N VAL A 897 79.80 -85.76 -15.65
CA VAL A 897 81.10 -85.56 -16.30
C VAL A 897 82.27 -86.04 -15.43
N PHE A 898 82.30 -85.70 -14.14
CA PHE A 898 83.48 -85.95 -13.29
C PHE A 898 83.85 -87.43 -13.12
N PRO A 899 82.89 -88.35 -12.92
CA PRO A 899 83.19 -89.77 -12.76
C PRO A 899 83.82 -90.42 -13.98
N LEU A 900 83.61 -89.87 -15.17
CA LEU A 900 84.30 -90.32 -16.38
C LEU A 900 85.83 -90.18 -16.23
N PHE A 901 86.32 -89.09 -15.61
CA PHE A 901 87.74 -88.93 -15.29
C PHE A 901 88.22 -89.94 -14.25
N PHE A 902 87.46 -90.14 -13.17
CA PHE A 902 87.83 -91.13 -12.14
C PHE A 902 87.86 -92.56 -12.70
N PHE A 903 86.91 -92.94 -13.55
CA PHE A 903 86.91 -94.24 -14.22
C PHE A 903 88.04 -94.35 -15.25
N ALA A 904 88.36 -93.29 -16.01
CA ALA A 904 89.50 -93.31 -16.93
C ALA A 904 90.83 -93.48 -16.17
N ILE A 905 91.01 -92.77 -15.06
CA ILE A 905 92.19 -92.94 -14.17
C ILE A 905 92.19 -94.35 -13.57
N ALA A 906 91.05 -94.86 -13.10
CA ALA A 906 90.95 -96.20 -12.55
C ALA A 906 91.30 -97.28 -13.59
N VAL A 907 90.83 -97.16 -14.84
CA VAL A 907 91.18 -98.05 -15.95
C VAL A 907 92.67 -97.97 -16.26
N LEU A 908 93.25 -96.77 -16.33
CA LEU A 908 94.68 -96.58 -16.60
C LEU A 908 95.56 -97.15 -15.48
N VAL A 909 95.23 -96.87 -14.22
CA VAL A 909 95.96 -97.38 -13.06
C VAL A 909 95.81 -98.89 -12.95
N THR A 910 94.62 -99.44 -13.19
CA THR A 910 94.39 -100.89 -13.23
C THR A 910 95.19 -101.52 -14.37
N PHE A 911 95.14 -100.96 -15.58
CA PHE A 911 95.87 -101.46 -16.73
C PHE A 911 97.38 -101.44 -16.52
N THR A 912 97.95 -100.33 -16.05
CA THR A 912 99.39 -100.22 -15.77
C THR A 912 99.82 -101.16 -14.65
N THR A 913 99.00 -101.30 -13.60
CA THR A 913 99.28 -102.19 -12.48
C THR A 913 99.23 -103.66 -12.91
N ILE A 914 98.20 -104.07 -13.65
CA ILE A 914 98.06 -105.43 -14.16
C ILE A 914 99.11 -105.72 -15.23
N LYS A 915 99.40 -104.81 -16.16
CA LYS A 915 100.48 -104.96 -17.15
C LYS A 915 101.84 -105.15 -16.49
N ARG A 916 102.14 -104.35 -15.46
CA ARG A 916 103.38 -104.51 -14.68
C ARG A 916 103.41 -105.86 -13.98
N MET A 917 102.30 -106.27 -13.36
CA MET A 917 102.18 -107.58 -12.70
C MET A 917 102.37 -108.74 -13.69
N VAL A 918 101.77 -108.68 -14.87
CA VAL A 918 101.94 -109.64 -15.96
C VAL A 918 103.40 -109.68 -16.42
N SER A 919 104.07 -108.53 -16.56
CA SER A 919 105.48 -108.48 -16.95
C SER A 919 106.41 -109.09 -15.89
N GLU A 920 106.18 -108.80 -14.61
CA GLU A 920 106.94 -109.38 -13.49
C GLU A 920 106.74 -110.89 -13.39
N GLN A 921 105.54 -111.38 -13.71
CA GLN A 921 105.18 -112.79 -13.68
C GLN A 921 105.37 -113.49 -15.04
N ARG A 922 106.17 -112.93 -15.95
CA ARG A 922 106.40 -113.50 -17.29
C ARG A 922 107.01 -114.90 -17.24
N ASN A 923 107.94 -115.15 -16.33
CA ASN A 923 108.54 -116.48 -16.15
C ASN A 923 107.48 -117.49 -15.67
N TYR A 924 106.64 -117.10 -14.72
CA TYR A 924 105.55 -117.94 -14.22
C TYR A 924 104.58 -118.32 -15.35
N MET A 925 104.17 -117.35 -16.19
CA MET A 925 103.33 -117.62 -17.35
C MET A 925 104.00 -118.54 -18.36
N GLY A 926 105.32 -118.37 -18.58
CA GLY A 926 106.12 -119.24 -19.45
C GLY A 926 106.14 -120.70 -18.98
N THR A 927 106.39 -120.93 -17.68
CA THR A 927 106.37 -122.27 -17.08
C THR A 927 104.98 -122.91 -17.16
N MET A 928 103.92 -122.16 -16.83
CA MET A 928 102.55 -122.67 -16.93
C MET A 928 102.19 -123.06 -18.38
N LYS A 929 102.63 -122.27 -19.37
CA LYS A 929 102.39 -122.58 -20.78
C LYS A 929 103.16 -123.81 -21.26
N GLN A 930 104.40 -124.02 -20.79
CA GLN A 930 105.16 -125.25 -21.03
C GLN A 930 104.51 -126.48 -20.39
N MET A 931 103.85 -126.34 -19.23
CA MET A 931 103.10 -127.41 -18.58
C MET A 931 101.75 -127.73 -19.24
N GLY A 932 101.42 -127.08 -20.36
CA GLY A 932 100.20 -127.34 -21.13
C GLY A 932 98.96 -126.58 -20.65
N TYR A 933 99.11 -125.58 -19.77
CA TYR A 933 97.96 -124.75 -19.38
C TYR A 933 97.55 -123.80 -20.51
N PRO A 934 96.25 -123.72 -20.84
CA PRO A 934 95.77 -122.84 -21.90
C PRO A 934 95.77 -121.37 -21.45
N ASN A 935 95.93 -120.45 -22.41
CA ASN A 935 96.05 -119.00 -22.15
C ASN A 935 94.92 -118.44 -21.28
N HIS A 936 93.68 -118.94 -21.43
CA HIS A 936 92.52 -118.45 -20.68
C HIS A 936 92.62 -118.75 -19.18
N VAL A 937 93.23 -119.88 -18.77
CA VAL A 937 93.43 -120.21 -17.36
C VAL A 937 94.47 -119.27 -16.74
N ILE A 938 95.55 -118.98 -17.46
CA ILE A 938 96.59 -118.04 -17.01
C ILE A 938 96.03 -116.63 -16.91
N LEU A 939 95.25 -116.19 -17.91
CA LEU A 939 94.57 -114.90 -17.92
C LEU A 939 93.61 -114.74 -16.74
N SER A 940 92.87 -115.80 -16.39
CA SER A 940 91.86 -115.76 -15.33
C SER A 940 92.42 -115.33 -13.97
N LYS A 941 93.70 -115.59 -13.67
CA LYS A 941 94.37 -115.14 -12.44
C LYS A 941 94.41 -113.61 -12.35
N PHE A 942 94.92 -112.94 -13.37
CA PHE A 942 95.05 -111.47 -13.39
C PHE A 942 93.68 -110.78 -13.46
N VAL A 943 92.75 -111.36 -14.23
CA VAL A 943 91.39 -110.85 -14.32
C VAL A 943 90.67 -110.98 -12.97
N MET A 944 90.75 -112.13 -12.29
CA MET A 944 90.09 -112.33 -11.01
C MET A 944 90.69 -111.47 -9.89
N TYR A 945 92.00 -111.19 -9.94
CA TYR A 945 92.64 -110.24 -9.03
C TYR A 945 92.08 -108.82 -9.17
N ALA A 946 92.01 -108.31 -10.41
CA ALA A 946 91.44 -106.99 -10.67
C ALA A 946 89.95 -106.95 -10.31
N LEU A 947 89.20 -107.98 -10.69
CA LEU A 947 87.75 -108.06 -10.45
C LEU A 947 87.41 -108.04 -8.96
N LEU A 948 88.14 -108.78 -8.12
CA LEU A 948 87.90 -108.76 -6.67
C LEU A 948 88.18 -107.38 -6.05
N ALA A 949 89.28 -106.73 -6.44
CA ALA A 949 89.59 -105.37 -5.96
C ALA A 949 88.49 -104.38 -6.38
N THR A 950 88.02 -104.48 -7.64
CA THR A 950 86.96 -103.64 -8.17
C THR A 950 85.63 -103.85 -7.45
N VAL A 951 85.17 -105.09 -7.29
CA VAL A 951 83.87 -105.38 -6.65
C VAL A 951 83.85 -104.88 -5.21
N ILE A 952 84.91 -105.13 -4.44
CA ILE A 952 84.98 -104.66 -3.05
C ILE A 952 85.03 -103.13 -3.01
N GLY A 953 85.84 -102.51 -3.88
CA GLY A 953 85.91 -101.06 -3.99
C GLY A 953 84.55 -100.44 -4.33
N THR A 954 83.82 -101.02 -5.29
CA THR A 954 82.49 -100.58 -5.69
C THR A 954 81.47 -100.67 -4.56
N VAL A 955 81.37 -101.80 -3.85
CA VAL A 955 80.37 -101.97 -2.77
C VAL A 955 80.62 -100.96 -1.64
N ILE A 956 81.88 -100.82 -1.19
CA ILE A 956 82.23 -99.84 -0.16
C ILE A 956 82.04 -98.41 -0.68
N GLY A 957 82.37 -98.17 -1.95
CA GLY A 957 82.22 -96.87 -2.60
C GLY A 957 80.76 -96.43 -2.65
N ILE A 958 79.82 -97.30 -3.04
CA ILE A 958 78.38 -96.98 -3.07
C ILE A 958 77.90 -96.55 -1.69
N GLU A 959 78.21 -97.34 -0.65
CA GLU A 959 77.73 -97.08 0.71
C GLU A 959 78.30 -95.76 1.28
N LEU A 960 79.60 -95.53 1.12
CA LEU A 960 80.23 -94.30 1.59
C LEU A 960 79.80 -93.08 0.77
N GLY A 961 79.68 -93.24 -0.55
CA GLY A 961 79.23 -92.18 -1.45
C GLY A 961 77.84 -91.67 -1.08
N TYR A 962 76.89 -92.59 -0.94
CA TYR A 962 75.50 -92.26 -0.63
C TYR A 962 75.31 -91.65 0.76
N ARG A 963 76.04 -92.11 1.78
CA ARG A 963 75.89 -91.58 3.16
C ARG A 963 76.63 -90.27 3.42
N ILE A 964 77.73 -90.00 2.73
CA ILE A 964 78.61 -88.86 3.06
C ILE A 964 78.30 -87.64 2.19
N PHE A 965 78.17 -87.81 0.88
CA PHE A 965 78.14 -86.66 -0.04
C PHE A 965 76.83 -85.86 0.02
N PRO A 966 75.62 -86.45 -0.01
CA PRO A 966 74.38 -85.69 0.02
C PRO A 966 74.24 -84.79 1.27
N PRO A 967 74.45 -85.27 2.52
CA PRO A 967 74.34 -84.41 3.70
C PRO A 967 75.41 -83.32 3.76
N VAL A 968 76.64 -83.60 3.31
CA VAL A 968 77.73 -82.61 3.31
C VAL A 968 77.44 -81.50 2.31
N ILE A 969 77.01 -81.83 1.10
CA ILE A 969 76.68 -80.83 0.08
C ILE A 969 75.43 -80.06 0.50
N MET A 970 74.37 -80.72 0.99
CA MET A 970 73.17 -80.03 1.44
C MET A 970 73.45 -79.06 2.59
N ASN A 971 74.28 -79.44 3.56
CA ASN A 971 74.68 -78.53 4.64
C ASN A 971 75.49 -77.32 4.12
N ALA A 972 76.23 -77.45 3.03
CA ALA A 972 76.85 -76.30 2.38
C ALA A 972 75.81 -75.37 1.72
N TYR A 973 74.71 -75.92 1.19
CA TYR A 973 73.60 -75.13 0.65
C TYR A 973 72.68 -74.54 1.74
N ASN A 974 72.68 -75.07 2.96
CA ASN A 974 71.95 -74.48 4.11
C ASN A 974 72.47 -73.09 4.51
N SER A 975 73.64 -72.66 4.04
CA SER A 975 74.05 -71.25 4.20
C SER A 975 73.31 -70.30 3.25
N LEU A 976 72.75 -70.82 2.16
CA LEU A 976 72.03 -70.06 1.14
C LEU A 976 70.50 -70.16 1.32
N PHE A 977 70.01 -71.25 1.90
CA PHE A 977 68.57 -71.52 2.08
C PHE A 977 68.20 -71.86 3.53
N HIS A 978 66.95 -71.59 3.92
CA HIS A 978 66.34 -71.93 5.21
C HIS A 978 65.72 -73.33 5.17
N PHE A 979 66.55 -74.39 5.10
CA PHE A 979 66.08 -75.77 5.26
C PHE A 979 66.44 -76.31 6.65
N ASP A 980 65.46 -76.84 7.37
CA ASP A 980 65.67 -77.52 8.65
C ASP A 980 66.32 -78.89 8.40
N SER A 981 67.60 -79.03 8.75
CA SER A 981 68.43 -80.25 8.74
C SER A 981 68.14 -81.27 7.62
N ALA A 982 69.04 -81.36 6.64
CA ALA A 982 68.99 -82.31 5.53
C ALA A 982 68.74 -83.77 5.99
N VAL A 983 67.78 -84.45 5.35
CA VAL A 983 67.56 -85.92 5.45
C VAL A 983 68.54 -86.67 4.55
#